data_AF-A0A7J3ZBV5-F1
#
_entry.id   AF-A0A7J3ZBV5-F1
#
_cell.length_a   1.000
_cell.length_b   1.000
_cell.length_c   1.000
_cell.angle_alpha   90.00
_cell.angle_beta   90.00
_cell.angle_gamma   90.00
#
_symmetry.space_group_name_H-M   'P 1'
#
loop_
_entity.id
_entity.type
_entity.pdbx_description
1 polymer ?
#
loop_
_entity_poly.entity_id
_entity_poly.type
_entity_poly.pdbx_seq_one_letter_code
_entity_poly.pdbx_strand_id
1 'polypeptide(L)'
;DVIRYAIFLETPRHRITLDIREIEIQDIPRILELAIDIIEDSSKKEDLTTTLNKVLKILRRSSPTYLREIFEKAKRGEATSWAERVLKEAIDAVNSVISEPGFLSKLERNPYTKVERIGDKIYVYIPDWATYIQASGRTSRLYVGGISKGLSIILERDPRLLRGLERRLKIISEDIALKRLDEVDVDEILREIDRDRDNIRKARQGILHISLGDLVKELTRTVLVIVESPNKARTIASFFGRPSVKELGEIKVYEASLGNLTLLITASGGHLYDLAVDDLDNYLYSKHRSLHGVIVEDNNKYIPIYTTIKRCRRCGNQFTNDTLEGELRCPICGSNDIRDSRSTIEALRKAALEVDEIYIATDPDTEGEKIAFDLYIALKPYNNRIKRIEFHEVTRRAFINAISNPRDIDLNRVRAQLVRRIEDRWIGFILSQKVTDHLREEEDLDLKYRLSAGRVQTPVLGWVVTSTREHKKGKYFIARLHTGDREPQYILEIPLNMFTRKPNTGDRVIVHIDVVESYIEELNPPPPYTTDTMLVDVSQYLKIPAPRAMDIAQDLFELGLITYHRTDSTRVSDYGIEIAKSYMTELGKQDLLRPRRWGEGGAHEAIRPTRPIDHDMLGRMLAEGLLDIRLSRDHMRVYDLIFRRFIASQSIPAKVRACVIGFEVKDSLGTIARTTSKEICDIIEKGFMDFYSHQYRLFPKTLIGRDIEIMVSSENFRGERLYTPGDLIRMMKHEGIGRPSTYAKIVDIILRRYIVRSFFKRTGLLISNKYGRRVYDYLSKEYSPLVNIDRTRRLEEKMDQIEKGSSDYIEVLNELYNELKSYRLIEGE
;
A
#
# COMPACT_ATOMS: atom_id res chain seq x y z
N ASP A 1 21.63 15.59 -38.51
CA ASP A 1 20.72 16.68 -38.11
C ASP A 1 20.07 16.44 -36.75
N VAL A 2 20.02 17.48 -35.93
CA VAL A 2 19.31 17.47 -34.64
C VAL A 2 18.25 18.55 -34.72
N ILE A 3 16.99 18.15 -34.77
CA ILE A 3 15.84 19.05 -34.88
C ILE A 3 15.87 20.01 -33.67
N ARG A 4 15.77 21.32 -33.93
CA ARG A 4 15.80 22.36 -32.89
C ARG A 4 14.44 22.56 -32.26
N TYR A 5 13.41 22.59 -33.09
CA TYR A 5 12.04 22.86 -32.69
C TYR A 5 11.04 22.07 -33.51
N ALA A 6 9.85 21.88 -32.94
CA ALA A 6 8.67 21.32 -33.60
C ALA A 6 7.54 22.35 -33.49
N ILE A 7 6.92 22.67 -34.62
CA ILE A 7 5.77 23.57 -34.68
C ILE A 7 4.57 22.75 -35.15
N PHE A 8 3.57 22.65 -34.30
CA PHE A 8 2.30 22.03 -34.59
C PHE A 8 1.33 23.13 -35.02
N LEU A 9 0.88 23.10 -36.27
CA LEU A 9 -0.08 24.09 -36.80
C LEU A 9 -1.49 23.91 -36.23
N GLU A 10 -1.77 22.73 -35.69
CA GLU A 10 -2.97 22.36 -34.95
C GLU A 10 -2.60 21.32 -33.89
N THR A 11 -3.43 21.17 -32.86
CA THR A 11 -3.25 20.10 -31.87
C THR A 11 -3.40 18.74 -32.56
N PRO A 12 -2.42 17.81 -32.44
CA PRO A 12 -2.59 16.44 -32.91
C PRO A 12 -3.87 15.84 -32.32
N ARG A 13 -4.71 15.24 -33.17
CA ARG A 13 -6.06 14.81 -32.78
C ARG A 13 -6.57 13.66 -33.61
N HIS A 14 -7.39 12.83 -32.98
CA HIS A 14 -8.23 11.84 -33.66
C HIS A 14 -9.56 12.48 -34.04
N ARG A 15 -10.09 12.11 -35.22
CA ARG A 15 -11.42 12.49 -35.68
C ARG A 15 -12.30 11.25 -35.64
N ILE A 16 -13.36 11.30 -34.84
CA ILE A 16 -14.25 10.17 -34.58
C ILE A 16 -15.65 10.49 -35.09
N THR A 17 -16.29 9.54 -35.77
CA THR A 17 -17.70 9.66 -36.19
C THR A 17 -18.63 9.14 -35.10
N LEU A 18 -19.76 9.81 -34.87
CA LEU A 18 -20.85 9.29 -34.03
C LEU A 18 -21.89 8.48 -34.83
N ASP A 19 -21.67 8.23 -36.13
CA ASP A 19 -22.51 7.31 -36.91
C ASP A 19 -22.07 5.87 -36.66
N ILE A 20 -22.91 5.11 -35.94
CA ILE A 20 -22.67 3.73 -35.51
C ILE A 20 -22.33 2.79 -36.67
N ARG A 21 -22.86 3.07 -37.87
CA ARG A 21 -22.60 2.24 -39.07
C ARG A 21 -21.13 2.35 -39.49
N GLU A 22 -20.52 3.50 -39.27
CA GLU A 22 -19.16 3.85 -39.69
C GLU A 22 -18.13 3.79 -38.55
N ILE A 23 -18.55 3.52 -37.31
CA ILE A 23 -17.64 3.37 -36.17
C ILE A 23 -16.66 2.23 -36.44
N GLU A 24 -15.37 2.52 -36.26
CA GLU A 24 -14.31 1.51 -36.23
C GLU A 24 -14.07 1.00 -34.80
N ILE A 25 -13.40 -0.15 -34.66
CA ILE A 25 -13.11 -0.73 -33.34
C ILE A 25 -12.29 0.21 -32.44
N GLN A 26 -11.45 1.07 -33.03
CA GLN A 26 -10.62 2.04 -32.31
C GLN A 26 -11.43 3.24 -31.78
N ASP A 27 -12.63 3.46 -32.31
CA ASP A 27 -13.50 4.57 -31.89
C ASP A 27 -14.34 4.19 -30.67
N ILE A 28 -14.65 2.91 -30.48
CA ILE A 28 -15.39 2.39 -29.31
C ILE A 28 -14.81 2.86 -27.97
N PRO A 29 -13.52 2.59 -27.64
CA PRO A 29 -12.97 3.01 -26.34
C PRO A 29 -12.99 4.53 -26.19
N ARG A 30 -12.75 5.28 -27.27
CA ARG A 30 -12.75 6.74 -27.27
C ARG A 30 -14.14 7.33 -26.99
N ILE A 31 -15.19 6.74 -27.58
CA ILE A 31 -16.56 7.18 -27.34
C ILE A 31 -17.00 6.83 -25.91
N LEU A 32 -16.63 5.65 -25.41
CA LEU A 32 -16.89 5.27 -24.01
C LEU A 32 -16.17 6.21 -23.03
N GLU A 33 -14.93 6.61 -23.28
CA GLU A 33 -14.22 7.62 -22.49
C GLU A 33 -15.00 8.95 -22.43
N LEU A 34 -15.44 9.45 -23.59
CA LEU A 34 -16.24 10.67 -23.66
C LEU A 34 -17.55 10.53 -22.88
N ALA A 35 -18.20 9.37 -22.98
CA ALA A 35 -19.42 9.08 -22.25
C ALA A 35 -19.21 9.15 -20.73
N ILE A 36 -18.15 8.53 -20.23
CA ILE A 36 -17.80 8.50 -18.80
C ILE A 36 -17.54 9.91 -18.26
N ASP A 37 -16.89 10.76 -19.06
CA ASP A 37 -16.59 12.14 -18.70
C ASP A 37 -17.85 13.02 -18.60
N ILE A 38 -18.93 12.69 -19.32
CA ILE A 38 -20.08 13.59 -19.52
C ILE A 38 -21.36 13.11 -18.82
N ILE A 39 -21.53 11.80 -18.65
CA ILE A 39 -22.67 11.25 -17.92
C ILE A 39 -22.58 11.70 -16.46
N GLU A 40 -23.70 11.82 -15.75
CA GLU A 40 -23.71 12.17 -14.32
C GLU A 40 -24.09 10.97 -13.45
N ASP A 41 -24.89 10.04 -14.00
CA ASP A 41 -25.29 8.81 -13.33
C ASP A 41 -24.06 7.95 -12.99
N SER A 42 -23.81 7.79 -11.68
CA SER A 42 -22.66 7.06 -11.18
C SER A 42 -22.70 5.57 -11.50
N SER A 43 -23.89 4.95 -11.50
CA SER A 43 -24.04 3.53 -11.83
C SER A 43 -23.71 3.29 -13.30
N LYS A 44 -24.25 4.15 -14.18
CA LYS A 44 -23.99 4.06 -15.62
C LYS A 44 -22.52 4.32 -15.94
N LYS A 45 -21.85 5.24 -15.24
CA LYS A 45 -20.39 5.45 -15.37
C LYS A 45 -19.59 4.20 -15.04
N GLU A 46 -19.94 3.51 -13.96
CA GLU A 46 -19.24 2.29 -13.52
C GLU A 46 -19.38 1.16 -14.56
N ASP A 47 -20.58 0.99 -15.13
CA ASP A 47 -20.84 0.02 -16.20
C ASP A 47 -20.04 0.33 -17.46
N LEU A 48 -20.03 1.60 -17.88
CA LEU A 48 -19.26 2.05 -19.04
C LEU A 48 -17.76 1.90 -18.84
N THR A 49 -17.26 2.22 -17.64
CA THR A 49 -15.84 2.08 -17.28
C THR A 49 -15.42 0.61 -17.29
N THR A 50 -16.27 -0.27 -16.76
CA THR A 50 -16.06 -1.72 -16.80
C THR A 50 -15.98 -2.23 -18.24
N THR A 51 -16.90 -1.79 -19.09
CA THR A 51 -16.93 -2.15 -20.51
C THR A 51 -15.70 -1.63 -21.25
N LEU A 52 -15.33 -0.36 -21.05
CA LEU A 52 -14.12 0.25 -21.61
C LEU A 52 -12.86 -0.55 -21.26
N ASN A 53 -12.67 -0.90 -20.00
CA ASN A 53 -11.51 -1.67 -19.53
C ASN A 53 -11.43 -3.06 -20.19
N LYS A 54 -12.57 -3.73 -20.39
CA LYS A 54 -12.62 -5.01 -21.11
C LYS A 54 -12.23 -4.83 -22.59
N VAL A 55 -12.72 -3.78 -23.25
CA VAL A 55 -12.42 -3.47 -24.67
C VAL A 55 -10.94 -3.16 -24.86
N LEU A 56 -10.36 -2.28 -24.04
CA LEU A 56 -8.94 -1.94 -24.08
C LEU A 56 -8.04 -3.19 -23.91
N LYS A 57 -8.43 -4.11 -23.03
CA LYS A 57 -7.73 -5.39 -22.83
C LYS A 57 -7.76 -6.28 -24.08
N ILE A 58 -8.87 -6.29 -24.83
CA ILE A 58 -8.99 -7.02 -26.10
C ILE A 58 -8.09 -6.39 -27.15
N LEU A 59 -8.18 -5.05 -27.31
CA LEU A 59 -7.39 -4.29 -28.28
C LEU A 59 -5.87 -4.52 -28.11
N ARG A 60 -5.39 -4.52 -26.86
CA ARG A 60 -3.97 -4.68 -26.56
C ARG A 60 -3.42 -6.09 -26.82
N ARG A 61 -4.24 -7.13 -26.69
CA ARG A 61 -3.80 -8.54 -26.72
C ARG A 61 -3.98 -9.23 -28.06
N SER A 62 -4.59 -8.53 -29.02
CA SER A 62 -5.08 -9.12 -30.26
C SER A 62 -4.37 -8.52 -31.47
N SER A 63 -4.19 -9.32 -32.51
CA SER A 63 -3.68 -8.80 -33.78
C SER A 63 -4.74 -7.92 -34.48
N PRO A 64 -4.33 -6.93 -35.29
CA PRO A 64 -5.28 -6.07 -36.02
C PRO A 64 -6.26 -6.86 -36.89
N THR A 65 -5.81 -7.97 -37.51
CA THR A 65 -6.65 -8.84 -38.34
C THR A 65 -7.72 -9.54 -37.53
N TYR A 66 -7.34 -10.12 -36.38
CA TYR A 66 -8.29 -10.78 -35.49
C TYR A 66 -9.33 -9.80 -34.95
N LEU A 67 -8.89 -8.59 -34.55
CA LEU A 67 -9.76 -7.53 -34.07
C LEU A 67 -10.84 -7.14 -35.10
N ARG A 68 -10.47 -6.98 -36.38
CA ARG A 68 -11.44 -6.68 -37.44
C ARG A 68 -12.48 -7.79 -37.58
N GLU A 69 -12.04 -9.05 -37.56
CA GLU A 69 -12.95 -10.20 -37.69
C GLU A 69 -13.98 -10.28 -36.56
N ILE A 70 -13.54 -10.20 -35.31
CA ILE A 70 -14.44 -10.29 -34.15
C ILE A 70 -15.35 -9.07 -34.03
N PHE A 71 -14.91 -7.90 -34.50
CA PHE A 71 -15.72 -6.69 -34.49
C PHE A 71 -16.85 -6.74 -35.53
N GLU A 72 -16.58 -7.24 -36.73
CA GLU A 72 -17.61 -7.44 -37.76
C GLU A 72 -18.63 -8.52 -37.36
N LYS A 73 -18.19 -9.57 -36.64
CA LYS A 73 -19.10 -10.56 -36.03
C LYS A 73 -19.97 -9.93 -34.95
N ALA A 74 -19.38 -9.13 -34.06
CA ALA A 74 -20.11 -8.42 -33.01
C ALA A 74 -21.14 -7.43 -33.59
N LYS A 75 -20.82 -6.67 -34.65
CA LYS A 75 -21.76 -5.79 -35.37
C LYS A 75 -22.96 -6.54 -35.94
N ARG A 76 -22.76 -7.77 -36.42
CA ARG A 76 -23.84 -8.66 -36.91
C ARG A 76 -24.62 -9.35 -35.79
N GLY A 77 -24.22 -9.16 -34.53
CA GLY A 77 -24.83 -9.79 -33.37
C GLY A 77 -24.40 -11.25 -33.15
N GLU A 78 -23.48 -11.77 -33.97
CA GLU A 78 -22.89 -13.11 -33.91
C GLU A 78 -21.81 -13.13 -32.81
N ALA A 79 -22.20 -13.37 -31.55
CA ALA A 79 -21.28 -13.32 -30.40
C ALA A 79 -21.19 -14.66 -29.66
N THR A 80 -20.19 -15.46 -30.02
CA THR A 80 -19.93 -16.78 -29.44
C THR A 80 -18.79 -16.73 -28.43
N SER A 81 -17.67 -16.09 -28.78
CA SER A 81 -16.51 -15.96 -27.91
C SER A 81 -16.72 -14.89 -26.82
N TRP A 82 -15.88 -14.92 -25.77
CA TRP A 82 -15.91 -13.87 -24.74
C TRP A 82 -15.61 -12.50 -25.34
N ALA A 83 -14.63 -12.40 -26.24
CA ALA A 83 -14.24 -11.13 -26.86
C ALA A 83 -15.35 -10.56 -27.76
N GLU A 84 -16.03 -11.41 -28.55
CA GLU A 84 -17.17 -10.99 -29.36
C GLU A 84 -18.34 -10.48 -28.49
N ARG A 85 -18.64 -11.17 -27.37
CA ARG A 85 -19.68 -10.75 -26.44
C ARG A 85 -19.38 -9.39 -25.80
N VAL A 86 -18.14 -9.16 -25.40
CA VAL A 86 -17.69 -7.87 -24.86
C VAL A 86 -17.77 -6.76 -25.91
N LEU A 87 -17.36 -7.03 -27.15
CA LEU A 87 -17.46 -6.04 -28.22
C LEU A 87 -18.91 -5.71 -28.57
N LYS A 88 -19.80 -6.71 -28.54
CA LYS A 88 -21.24 -6.49 -28.71
C LYS A 88 -21.80 -5.62 -27.58
N GLU A 89 -21.52 -5.97 -26.32
CA GLU A 89 -21.86 -5.17 -25.13
C GLU A 89 -21.37 -3.72 -25.27
N ALA A 90 -20.16 -3.53 -25.78
CA ALA A 90 -19.58 -2.21 -26.01
C ALA A 90 -20.26 -1.43 -27.15
N ILE A 91 -20.61 -2.08 -28.26
CA ILE A 91 -21.37 -1.46 -29.35
C ILE A 91 -22.76 -1.04 -28.86
N ASP A 92 -23.45 -1.91 -28.12
CA ASP A 92 -24.76 -1.64 -27.54
C ASP A 92 -24.70 -0.47 -26.55
N ALA A 93 -23.67 -0.44 -25.70
CA ALA A 93 -23.42 0.66 -24.78
C ALA A 93 -23.16 1.98 -25.52
N VAL A 94 -22.30 1.97 -26.54
CA VAL A 94 -22.04 3.15 -27.38
C VAL A 94 -23.31 3.65 -28.06
N ASN A 95 -24.12 2.73 -28.62
CA ASN A 95 -25.40 3.08 -29.24
C ASN A 95 -26.38 3.70 -28.24
N SER A 96 -26.48 3.11 -27.04
CA SER A 96 -27.31 3.64 -25.95
C SER A 96 -26.91 5.04 -25.53
N VAL A 97 -25.60 5.32 -25.44
CA VAL A 97 -25.07 6.63 -25.08
C VAL A 97 -25.32 7.66 -26.18
N ILE A 98 -25.00 7.33 -27.43
CA ILE A 98 -25.18 8.25 -28.57
C ILE A 98 -26.66 8.63 -28.74
N SER A 99 -27.56 7.67 -28.49
CA SER A 99 -29.00 7.87 -28.59
C SER A 99 -29.61 8.57 -27.36
N GLU A 100 -28.84 8.82 -26.30
CA GLU A 100 -29.35 9.43 -25.08
C GLU A 100 -29.73 10.91 -25.32
N PRO A 101 -30.95 11.33 -24.95
CA PRO A 101 -31.37 12.72 -25.07
C PRO A 101 -30.41 13.68 -24.35
N GLY A 102 -29.86 14.64 -25.09
CA GLY A 102 -28.94 15.64 -24.55
C GLY A 102 -27.47 15.22 -24.49
N PHE A 103 -27.10 13.98 -24.83
CA PHE A 103 -25.69 13.56 -24.91
C PHE A 103 -24.88 14.48 -25.82
N LEU A 104 -25.37 14.75 -27.04
CA LEU A 104 -24.72 15.65 -27.99
C LEU A 104 -24.55 17.07 -27.43
N SER A 105 -25.60 17.62 -26.82
CA SER A 105 -25.57 18.96 -26.23
C SER A 105 -24.57 19.06 -25.08
N LYS A 106 -24.44 18.00 -24.27
CA LYS A 106 -23.44 17.95 -23.20
C LYS A 106 -22.02 17.79 -23.77
N LEU A 107 -21.84 17.01 -24.82
CA LEU A 107 -20.57 16.86 -25.54
C LEU A 107 -20.12 18.17 -26.20
N GLU A 108 -21.03 18.93 -26.79
CA GLU A 108 -20.75 20.26 -27.36
C GLU A 108 -20.30 21.27 -26.28
N ARG A 109 -20.77 21.11 -25.04
CA ARG A 109 -20.37 21.92 -23.87
C ARG A 109 -19.09 21.45 -23.19
N ASN A 110 -18.55 20.29 -23.58
CA ASN A 110 -17.34 19.74 -22.96
C ASN A 110 -16.14 20.67 -23.22
N PRO A 111 -15.40 21.10 -22.18
CA PRO A 111 -14.31 22.06 -22.34
C PRO A 111 -13.02 21.45 -22.93
N TYR A 112 -12.99 20.14 -23.18
CA TYR A 112 -11.82 19.36 -23.60
C TYR A 112 -11.93 18.73 -25.00
N THR A 113 -13.09 18.82 -25.66
CA THR A 113 -13.32 18.26 -26.99
C THR A 113 -13.96 19.25 -27.93
N LYS A 114 -13.72 19.07 -29.24
CA LYS A 114 -14.39 19.83 -30.30
C LYS A 114 -15.41 18.93 -30.99
N VAL A 115 -16.64 19.39 -31.10
CA VAL A 115 -17.69 18.75 -31.91
C VAL A 115 -17.92 19.58 -33.16
N GLU A 116 -18.06 18.93 -34.30
CA GLU A 116 -18.30 19.57 -35.59
C GLU A 116 -19.34 18.79 -36.39
N ARG A 117 -20.29 19.50 -37.00
CA ARG A 117 -21.30 18.91 -37.86
C ARG A 117 -20.91 19.17 -39.32
N ILE A 118 -20.78 18.11 -40.10
CA ILE A 118 -20.44 18.18 -41.53
C ILE A 118 -21.51 17.38 -42.28
N GLY A 119 -22.45 18.10 -42.91
CA GLY A 119 -23.66 17.49 -43.45
C GLY A 119 -24.49 16.85 -42.35
N ASP A 120 -24.95 15.62 -42.57
CA ASP A 120 -25.72 14.84 -41.59
C ASP A 120 -24.85 14.11 -40.55
N LYS A 121 -23.53 14.26 -40.63
CA LYS A 121 -22.57 13.55 -39.77
C LYS A 121 -22.05 14.45 -38.67
N ILE A 122 -21.85 13.84 -37.50
CA ILE A 122 -21.28 14.50 -36.33
C ILE A 122 -19.90 13.90 -36.09
N TYR A 123 -18.90 14.77 -36.05
CA TYR A 123 -17.52 14.43 -35.74
C TYR A 123 -17.11 14.98 -34.39
N VAL A 124 -16.35 14.18 -33.66
CA VAL A 124 -15.74 14.55 -32.38
C VAL A 124 -14.23 14.48 -32.52
N TYR A 125 -13.56 15.55 -32.12
CA TYR A 125 -12.11 15.63 -32.13
C TYR A 125 -11.56 15.46 -30.71
N ILE A 126 -10.68 14.48 -30.57
CA ILE A 126 -10.01 14.16 -29.30
C ILE A 126 -8.50 14.34 -29.47
N PRO A 127 -7.80 15.04 -28.55
CA PRO A 127 -6.36 15.20 -28.62
C PRO A 127 -5.57 13.87 -28.58
N ASP A 128 -4.61 13.75 -29.49
CA ASP A 128 -3.65 12.66 -29.61
C ASP A 128 -2.31 13.06 -28.96
N TRP A 129 -2.24 12.80 -27.65
CA TRP A 129 -1.07 13.10 -26.85
C TRP A 129 0.16 12.26 -27.24
N ALA A 130 -0.04 11.05 -27.77
CA ALA A 130 1.05 10.13 -28.09
C ALA A 130 1.84 10.64 -29.29
N THR A 131 1.12 11.07 -30.33
CA THR A 131 1.72 11.74 -31.49
C THR A 131 2.42 13.04 -31.08
N TYR A 132 1.83 13.82 -30.17
CA TYR A 132 2.48 15.03 -29.64
C TYR A 132 3.81 14.73 -28.94
N ILE A 133 3.84 13.78 -27.99
CA ILE A 133 5.07 13.38 -27.27
C ILE A 133 6.13 12.85 -28.23
N GLN A 134 5.74 11.98 -29.18
CA GLN A 134 6.68 11.40 -30.13
C GLN A 134 7.31 12.46 -31.04
N ALA A 135 6.52 13.42 -31.52
CA ALA A 135 7.02 14.48 -32.39
C ALA A 135 7.83 15.53 -31.63
N SER A 136 7.32 16.02 -30.48
CA SER A 136 8.03 16.99 -29.64
C SER A 136 9.33 16.41 -29.06
N GLY A 137 9.34 15.13 -28.68
CA GLY A 137 10.52 14.42 -28.18
C GLY A 137 11.67 14.35 -29.20
N ARG A 138 11.42 14.50 -30.51
CA ARG A 138 12.50 14.56 -31.51
C ARG A 138 13.35 15.83 -31.41
N THR A 139 12.85 16.85 -30.71
CA THR A 139 13.54 18.14 -30.49
C THR A 139 14.53 18.09 -29.31
N SER A 140 14.53 17.02 -28.51
CA SER A 140 15.41 16.87 -27.36
C SER A 140 16.11 15.51 -27.41
N ARG A 141 17.43 15.48 -27.21
CA ARG A 141 18.22 14.25 -27.24
C ARG A 141 19.25 14.24 -26.11
N LEU A 142 19.54 13.04 -25.62
CA LEU A 142 20.67 12.82 -24.73
C LEU A 142 21.99 12.96 -25.50
N TYR A 143 22.93 13.69 -24.93
CA TYR A 143 24.29 13.87 -25.42
C TYR A 143 25.28 13.96 -24.25
N VAL A 144 26.57 14.08 -24.54
CA VAL A 144 27.65 14.07 -23.51
C VAL A 144 27.50 15.18 -22.45
N GLY A 145 26.78 16.26 -22.74
CA GLY A 145 26.45 17.33 -21.77
C GLY A 145 25.10 17.17 -21.07
N GLY A 146 24.43 16.02 -21.17
CA GLY A 146 23.11 15.76 -20.60
C GLY A 146 21.99 15.75 -21.65
N ILE A 147 20.79 16.20 -21.27
CA ILE A 147 19.62 16.25 -22.17
C ILE A 147 19.58 17.62 -22.84
N SER A 148 19.61 17.65 -24.17
CA SER A 148 19.54 18.91 -24.92
C SER A 148 18.17 19.56 -24.79
N LYS A 149 18.12 20.87 -24.61
CA LYS A 149 16.88 21.64 -24.71
C LYS A 149 16.30 21.54 -26.13
N GLY A 150 14.98 21.59 -26.19
CA GLY A 150 14.17 21.57 -27.41
C GLY A 150 12.94 22.43 -27.22
N LEU A 151 12.38 22.95 -28.32
CA LEU A 151 11.21 23.82 -28.30
C LEU A 151 10.05 23.18 -29.07
N SER A 152 8.89 23.08 -28.43
CA SER A 152 7.65 22.60 -29.03
C SER A 152 6.61 23.72 -28.95
N ILE A 153 6.10 24.16 -30.10
CA ILE A 153 5.08 25.22 -30.20
C ILE A 153 3.83 24.62 -30.80
N ILE A 154 2.69 24.83 -30.14
CA ILE A 154 1.38 24.44 -30.66
C ILE A 154 0.60 25.72 -31.00
N LEU A 155 0.21 25.85 -32.25
CA LEU A 155 -0.73 26.86 -32.70
C LEU A 155 -2.09 26.18 -32.77
N GLU A 156 -3.04 26.57 -31.92
CA GLU A 156 -4.37 25.99 -31.92
C GLU A 156 -5.41 27.10 -31.76
N ARG A 157 -6.41 27.07 -32.62
CA ARG A 157 -7.49 28.07 -32.63
C ARG A 157 -8.58 27.70 -31.64
N ASP A 158 -8.80 26.41 -31.41
CA ASP A 158 -9.81 25.93 -30.47
C ASP A 158 -9.17 25.63 -29.10
N PRO A 159 -9.36 26.49 -28.09
CA PRO A 159 -8.74 26.31 -26.78
C PRO A 159 -9.20 25.03 -26.07
N ARG A 160 -10.30 24.40 -26.50
CA ARG A 160 -10.77 23.12 -25.94
C ARG A 160 -9.77 22.00 -26.20
N LEU A 161 -9.18 21.96 -27.39
CA LEU A 161 -8.24 20.91 -27.76
C LEU A 161 -6.89 21.04 -27.04
N LEU A 162 -6.42 22.27 -26.82
CA LEU A 162 -5.23 22.52 -25.98
C LEU A 162 -5.45 22.04 -24.54
N ARG A 163 -6.59 22.40 -23.93
CA ARG A 163 -6.94 21.95 -22.57
C ARG A 163 -7.06 20.43 -22.50
N GLY A 164 -7.69 19.81 -23.50
CA GLY A 164 -7.79 18.35 -23.57
C GLY A 164 -6.44 17.66 -23.71
N LEU A 165 -5.52 18.23 -24.50
CA LEU A 165 -4.15 17.72 -24.61
C LEU A 165 -3.40 17.86 -23.28
N GLU A 166 -3.44 19.04 -22.67
CA GLU A 166 -2.77 19.31 -21.39
C GLU A 166 -3.26 18.36 -20.28
N ARG A 167 -4.58 18.16 -20.18
CA ARG A 167 -5.19 17.21 -19.24
C ARG A 167 -4.62 15.79 -19.43
N ARG A 168 -4.54 15.32 -20.68
CA ARG A 168 -3.98 14.00 -21.01
C ARG A 168 -2.48 13.91 -20.72
N LEU A 169 -1.71 14.96 -20.98
CA LEU A 169 -0.28 15.00 -20.70
C LEU A 169 0.04 14.94 -19.20
N LYS A 170 -0.74 15.65 -18.36
CA LYS A 170 -0.59 15.62 -16.90
C LYS A 170 -0.82 14.23 -16.29
N ILE A 171 -1.70 13.42 -16.89
CA ILE A 171 -1.90 12.02 -16.48
C ILE A 171 -0.63 11.19 -16.72
N ILE A 172 0.14 11.49 -17.76
CA ILE A 172 1.37 10.76 -18.10
C ILE A 172 2.52 11.25 -17.23
N SER A 173 2.72 12.57 -17.16
CA SER A 173 3.77 13.19 -16.37
C SER A 173 3.32 14.55 -15.85
N GLU A 174 3.38 14.70 -14.53
CA GLU A 174 3.04 15.96 -13.84
C GLU A 174 3.99 17.11 -14.19
N ASP A 175 5.20 16.79 -14.67
CA ASP A 175 6.20 17.78 -15.07
C ASP A 175 5.89 18.45 -16.42
N ILE A 176 4.92 17.93 -17.18
CA ILE A 176 4.57 18.46 -18.50
C ILE A 176 3.48 19.52 -18.33
N ALA A 177 3.85 20.77 -18.62
CA ALA A 177 2.94 21.90 -18.66
C ALA A 177 3.02 22.62 -20.01
N LEU A 178 1.86 23.02 -20.54
CA LEU A 178 1.78 23.92 -21.68
C LEU A 178 1.81 25.36 -21.15
N LYS A 179 2.74 26.17 -21.65
CA LYS A 179 2.84 27.59 -21.31
C LYS A 179 2.35 28.44 -22.47
N ARG A 180 1.78 29.60 -22.18
CA ARG A 180 1.45 30.55 -23.25
C ARG A 180 2.74 31.13 -23.83
N LEU A 181 2.73 31.39 -25.13
CA LEU A 181 3.93 31.85 -25.84
C LEU A 181 4.39 33.24 -25.37
N ASP A 182 3.46 34.10 -24.95
CA ASP A 182 3.74 35.44 -24.42
C ASP A 182 4.29 35.48 -23.00
N GLU A 183 4.25 34.36 -22.27
CA GLU A 183 4.83 34.20 -20.93
C GLU A 183 6.27 33.67 -20.98
N VAL A 184 6.83 33.46 -22.18
CA VAL A 184 8.09 32.75 -22.39
C VAL A 184 9.03 33.58 -23.25
N ASP A 185 10.28 33.74 -22.79
CA ASP A 185 11.35 34.33 -23.60
C ASP A 185 11.84 33.30 -24.64
N VAL A 186 11.27 33.38 -25.84
CA VAL A 186 11.61 32.47 -26.95
C VAL A 186 13.05 32.67 -27.42
N ASP A 187 13.57 33.90 -27.38
CA ASP A 187 14.91 34.21 -27.85
C ASP A 187 15.98 33.67 -26.91
N GLU A 188 15.75 33.70 -25.60
CA GLU A 188 16.59 33.02 -24.61
C GLU A 188 16.59 31.51 -24.82
N ILE A 189 15.42 30.89 -25.00
CA ILE A 189 15.31 29.45 -25.25
C ILE A 189 16.04 29.05 -26.53
N LEU A 190 15.89 29.82 -27.62
CA LEU A 190 16.59 29.55 -28.88
C LEU A 190 18.11 29.64 -28.73
N ARG A 191 18.60 30.60 -27.93
CA ARG A 191 20.03 30.73 -27.58
C ARG A 191 20.54 29.52 -26.81
N GLU A 192 19.80 29.04 -25.82
CA GLU A 192 20.14 27.81 -25.09
C GLU A 192 20.17 26.58 -26.01
N ILE A 193 19.15 26.43 -26.86
CA ILE A 193 19.08 25.34 -27.85
C ILE A 193 20.30 25.40 -28.76
N ASP A 194 20.67 26.58 -29.28
CA ASP A 194 21.84 26.71 -30.14
C ASP A 194 23.15 26.36 -29.44
N ARG A 195 23.32 26.77 -28.17
CA ARG A 195 24.46 26.37 -27.34
C ARG A 195 24.52 24.84 -27.20
N ASP A 196 23.40 24.19 -26.90
CA ASP A 196 23.35 22.73 -26.81
C ASP A 196 23.66 22.05 -28.16
N ARG A 197 23.15 22.59 -29.27
CA ARG A 197 23.44 22.05 -30.60
C ARG A 197 24.90 22.18 -30.98
N ASP A 198 25.54 23.29 -30.62
CA ASP A 198 26.96 23.49 -30.82
C ASP A 198 27.79 22.52 -29.98
N ASN A 199 27.43 22.32 -28.70
CA ASN A 199 28.05 21.30 -27.84
C ASN A 199 27.92 19.89 -28.45
N ILE A 200 26.73 19.53 -28.96
CA ILE A 200 26.51 18.24 -29.63
C ILE A 200 27.39 18.10 -30.89
N ARG A 201 27.50 19.14 -31.71
CA ARG A 201 28.36 19.12 -32.92
C ARG A 201 29.82 18.94 -32.55
N LYS A 202 30.32 19.74 -31.61
CA LYS A 202 31.70 19.67 -31.10
C LYS A 202 32.01 18.30 -30.49
N ALA A 203 31.07 17.72 -29.72
CA ALA A 203 31.20 16.38 -29.16
C ALA A 203 31.29 15.30 -30.26
N ARG A 204 30.42 15.36 -31.28
CA ARG A 204 30.44 14.42 -32.41
C ARG A 204 31.70 14.49 -33.25
N GLN A 205 32.30 15.68 -33.37
CA GLN A 205 33.53 15.89 -34.13
C GLN A 205 34.79 15.55 -33.32
N GLY A 206 34.66 15.21 -32.03
CA GLY A 206 35.81 14.98 -31.14
C GLY A 206 36.63 16.24 -30.83
N ILE A 207 36.14 17.43 -31.22
CA ILE A 207 36.83 18.74 -31.10
C ILE A 207 36.60 19.39 -29.73
N LEU A 208 35.83 18.74 -28.85
CA LEU A 208 35.59 19.23 -27.50
C LEU A 208 36.88 19.05 -26.65
N HIS A 209 37.90 19.86 -26.98
CA HIS A 209 39.13 20.06 -26.22
C HIS A 209 38.81 20.92 -24.99
N ILE A 210 38.09 20.33 -24.05
CA ILE A 210 38.05 20.79 -22.67
C ILE A 210 38.94 19.81 -21.91
N SER A 211 39.84 20.30 -21.05
CA SER A 211 40.71 19.51 -20.16
C SER A 211 40.08 18.15 -19.83
N LEU A 212 40.53 17.09 -20.53
CA LEU A 212 39.91 15.76 -20.47
C LEU A 212 39.98 15.16 -19.05
N GLY A 213 40.87 15.65 -18.19
CA GLY A 213 41.07 15.14 -16.83
C GLY A 213 39.99 15.56 -15.83
N ASP A 214 39.47 16.78 -15.95
CA ASP A 214 38.57 17.37 -14.94
C ASP A 214 37.10 17.28 -15.36
N LEU A 215 36.80 17.44 -16.64
CA LEU A 215 35.42 17.40 -17.15
C LEU A 215 34.89 15.97 -17.33
N VAL A 216 35.73 14.99 -17.71
CA VAL A 216 35.30 13.58 -17.82
C VAL A 216 34.95 12.98 -16.45
N LYS A 217 35.61 13.45 -15.38
CA LYS A 217 35.23 13.15 -13.99
C LYS A 217 33.91 13.80 -13.54
N GLU A 218 33.46 14.84 -14.24
CA GLU A 218 32.20 15.55 -13.96
C GLU A 218 31.03 15.16 -14.88
N LEU A 219 31.30 14.62 -16.07
CA LEU A 219 30.29 14.55 -17.14
C LEU A 219 29.55 13.23 -17.32
N THR A 220 30.02 12.12 -16.77
CA THR A 220 29.22 10.88 -16.67
C THR A 220 29.65 10.10 -15.44
N ARG A 221 29.27 10.56 -14.24
CA ARG A 221 29.51 9.78 -13.02
C ARG A 221 28.60 8.56 -13.03
N THR A 222 29.19 7.40 -12.78
CA THR A 222 28.48 6.14 -12.66
C THR A 222 28.08 5.92 -11.20
N VAL A 223 26.80 5.70 -10.96
CA VAL A 223 26.25 5.56 -9.61
C VAL A 223 25.50 4.25 -9.51
N LEU A 224 25.94 3.37 -8.61
CA LEU A 224 25.19 2.16 -8.26
C LEU A 224 24.14 2.50 -7.20
N VAL A 225 22.87 2.37 -7.57
CA VAL A 225 21.74 2.54 -6.66
C VAL A 225 21.22 1.18 -6.23
N ILE A 226 21.27 0.89 -4.93
CA ILE A 226 20.84 -0.40 -4.37
C ILE A 226 19.57 -0.20 -3.55
N VAL A 227 18.49 -0.85 -3.95
CA VAL A 227 17.23 -0.92 -3.18
C VAL A 227 17.01 -2.30 -2.60
N GLU A 228 16.02 -2.47 -1.73
CA GLU A 228 15.70 -3.76 -1.12
C GLU A 228 14.94 -4.71 -2.05
N SER A 229 14.07 -4.18 -2.92
CA SER A 229 13.12 -4.96 -3.71
C SER A 229 13.36 -4.86 -5.24
N PRO A 230 13.16 -5.97 -6.00
CA PRO A 230 13.21 -5.94 -7.46
C PRO A 230 12.14 -5.07 -8.13
N ASN A 231 10.94 -4.96 -7.53
CA ASN A 231 9.86 -4.12 -8.08
C ASN A 231 10.28 -2.65 -7.99
N LYS A 232 10.77 -2.22 -6.83
CA LYS A 232 11.26 -0.86 -6.60
C LYS A 232 12.40 -0.50 -7.55
N ALA A 233 13.35 -1.42 -7.78
CA ALA A 233 14.45 -1.22 -8.73
C ALA A 233 13.94 -0.95 -10.15
N ARG A 234 12.97 -1.76 -10.61
CA ARG A 234 12.35 -1.61 -11.92
C ARG A 234 11.53 -0.33 -12.04
N THR A 235 10.75 0.02 -11.01
CA THR A 235 9.95 1.25 -10.96
C THR A 235 10.83 2.48 -11.05
N ILE A 236 11.93 2.54 -10.28
CA ILE A 236 12.85 3.68 -10.33
C ILE A 236 13.52 3.78 -11.71
N ALA A 237 13.96 2.65 -12.27
CA ALA A 237 14.57 2.64 -13.59
C ALA A 237 13.61 3.11 -14.69
N SER A 238 12.31 2.84 -14.56
CA SER A 238 11.30 3.22 -15.56
C SER A 238 10.99 4.72 -15.58
N PHE A 239 11.32 5.47 -14.51
CA PHE A 239 11.16 6.94 -14.47
C PHE A 239 11.91 7.65 -15.59
N PHE A 240 12.98 7.03 -16.10
CA PHE A 240 13.89 7.60 -17.08
C PHE A 240 13.73 6.96 -18.47
N GLY A 241 12.63 6.22 -18.69
CA GLY A 241 12.32 5.56 -19.96
C GLY A 241 12.39 4.04 -19.86
N ARG A 242 12.67 3.36 -20.97
CA ARG A 242 12.89 1.90 -20.98
C ARG A 242 14.36 1.63 -20.62
N PRO A 243 14.65 1.04 -19.44
CA PRO A 243 16.03 0.79 -19.04
C PRO A 243 16.65 -0.37 -19.81
N SER A 244 17.97 -0.33 -20.02
CA SER A 244 18.73 -1.51 -20.41
C SER A 244 18.87 -2.44 -19.20
N VAL A 245 18.93 -3.75 -19.43
CA VAL A 245 19.06 -4.74 -18.35
C VAL A 245 20.32 -5.56 -18.56
N LYS A 246 21.19 -5.56 -17.55
CA LYS A 246 22.39 -6.41 -17.45
C LYS A 246 22.16 -7.45 -16.35
N GLU A 247 22.49 -8.71 -16.61
CA GLU A 247 22.50 -9.76 -15.59
C GLU A 247 23.91 -9.92 -15.04
N LEU A 248 24.06 -9.82 -13.72
CA LEU A 248 25.35 -9.93 -13.05
C LEU A 248 25.21 -10.97 -11.94
N GLY A 249 25.61 -12.21 -12.23
CA GLY A 249 25.34 -13.34 -11.33
C GLY A 249 23.83 -13.54 -11.16
N GLU A 250 23.35 -13.53 -9.91
CA GLU A 250 21.92 -13.68 -9.59
C GLU A 250 21.14 -12.35 -9.53
N ILE A 251 21.77 -11.20 -9.71
CA ILE A 251 21.09 -9.88 -9.69
C ILE A 251 20.89 -9.32 -11.09
N LYS A 252 19.81 -8.54 -11.24
CA LYS A 252 19.53 -7.75 -12.44
C LYS A 252 19.87 -6.30 -12.15
N VAL A 253 20.71 -5.72 -13.00
CA VAL A 253 21.10 -4.32 -12.96
C VAL A 253 20.39 -3.60 -14.10
N TYR A 254 19.61 -2.59 -13.76
CA TYR A 254 18.90 -1.73 -14.70
C TYR A 254 19.73 -0.47 -14.93
N GLU A 255 20.07 -0.19 -16.18
CA GLU A 255 20.82 1.01 -16.55
C GLU A 255 19.85 2.10 -17.02
N ALA A 256 19.98 3.27 -16.40
CA ALA A 256 19.20 4.46 -16.72
C ALA A 256 20.12 5.70 -16.75
N SER A 257 19.79 6.69 -17.57
CA SER A 257 20.55 7.94 -17.63
C SER A 257 19.75 9.09 -17.02
N LEU A 258 20.39 9.82 -16.11
CA LEU A 258 19.88 11.03 -15.49
C LEU A 258 20.84 12.19 -15.81
N GLY A 259 20.74 12.75 -17.01
CA GLY A 259 21.58 13.86 -17.43
C GLY A 259 23.07 13.49 -17.43
N ASN A 260 23.82 13.98 -16.45
CA ASN A 260 25.24 13.71 -16.23
C ASN A 260 25.54 12.48 -15.34
N LEU A 261 24.50 11.75 -14.90
CA LEU A 261 24.64 10.53 -14.11
C LEU A 261 24.20 9.31 -14.92
N THR A 262 25.03 8.27 -14.90
CA THR A 262 24.65 6.93 -15.36
C THR A 262 24.28 6.11 -14.13
N LEU A 263 23.00 5.80 -13.98
CA LEU A 263 22.46 5.06 -12.84
C LEU A 263 22.45 3.58 -13.16
N LEU A 264 23.12 2.78 -12.33
CA LEU A 264 23.01 1.33 -12.30
C LEU A 264 22.11 0.98 -11.12
N ILE A 265 20.85 0.61 -11.36
CA ILE A 265 19.86 0.37 -10.31
C ILE A 265 19.69 -1.13 -10.12
N THR A 266 19.85 -1.62 -8.90
CA THR A 266 19.72 -3.05 -8.58
C THR A 266 19.02 -3.28 -7.24
N ALA A 267 18.67 -4.53 -6.96
CA ALA A 267 18.02 -4.93 -5.71
C ALA A 267 18.87 -5.92 -4.92
N SER A 268 18.95 -5.74 -3.58
CA SER A 268 19.54 -6.72 -2.67
C SER A 268 18.65 -7.95 -2.47
N GLY A 269 17.33 -7.81 -2.69
CA GLY A 269 16.36 -8.87 -2.44
C GLY A 269 15.99 -9.03 -0.96
N GLY A 270 16.15 -7.98 -0.16
CA GLY A 270 15.89 -7.94 1.28
C GLY A 270 17.17 -7.98 2.12
N HIS A 271 17.07 -8.59 3.31
CA HIS A 271 18.20 -8.82 4.21
C HIS A 271 19.22 -9.77 3.58
N LEU A 272 20.50 -9.46 3.74
CA LEU A 272 21.61 -10.31 3.29
C LEU A 272 22.16 -11.18 4.42
N TYR A 273 22.10 -10.67 5.64
CA TYR A 273 22.62 -11.31 6.85
C TYR A 273 21.56 -11.40 7.94
N ASP A 274 21.68 -12.39 8.82
CA ASP A 274 20.89 -12.50 10.05
C ASP A 274 21.74 -13.12 11.17
N LEU A 275 21.28 -13.00 12.42
CA LEU A 275 21.98 -13.56 13.58
C LEU A 275 22.14 -15.08 13.42
N ALA A 276 23.37 -15.55 13.58
CA ALA A 276 23.71 -16.97 13.61
C ALA A 276 22.91 -17.69 14.71
N VAL A 277 22.58 -18.97 14.50
CA VAL A 277 21.84 -19.79 15.47
C VAL A 277 22.73 -20.90 16.05
N ASP A 278 23.88 -21.16 15.44
CA ASP A 278 24.78 -22.25 15.82
C ASP A 278 25.46 -21.99 17.18
N ASP A 279 25.77 -23.09 17.89
CA ASP A 279 26.80 -23.09 18.94
C ASP A 279 28.13 -22.75 18.27
N LEU A 280 28.38 -21.44 18.20
CA LEU A 280 29.64 -20.83 17.76
C LEU A 280 30.84 -21.37 18.56
N ASP A 281 30.59 -22.00 19.70
CA ASP A 281 31.56 -22.70 20.54
C ASP A 281 32.41 -23.74 19.77
N ASN A 282 31.89 -24.31 18.68
CA ASN A 282 32.65 -25.24 17.82
C ASN A 282 33.41 -24.56 16.66
N TYR A 283 33.05 -23.33 16.28
CA TYR A 283 33.61 -22.64 15.09
C TYR A 283 34.61 -21.53 15.45
N LEU A 284 34.42 -20.89 16.60
CA LEU A 284 35.34 -19.92 17.16
C LEU A 284 36.05 -20.65 18.29
N TYR A 285 37.37 -20.88 18.16
CA TYR A 285 38.26 -21.34 19.23
C TYR A 285 38.31 -20.33 20.40
N SER A 286 37.17 -20.02 21.01
CA SER A 286 37.00 -18.91 21.94
C SER A 286 36.48 -19.44 23.27
N LYS A 287 37.11 -18.97 24.35
CA LYS A 287 36.70 -19.20 25.74
C LYS A 287 35.39 -18.50 26.13
N HIS A 288 34.67 -17.87 25.20
CA HIS A 288 33.53 -16.99 25.48
C HIS A 288 32.20 -17.67 25.17
N ARG A 289 31.24 -17.59 26.11
CA ARG A 289 29.89 -18.15 25.97
C ARG A 289 29.08 -17.35 24.93
N SER A 290 28.53 -18.03 23.91
CA SER A 290 27.58 -17.45 22.96
C SER A 290 26.14 -17.63 23.45
N LEU A 291 25.37 -16.55 23.56
CA LEU A 291 23.94 -16.60 23.85
C LEU A 291 23.13 -16.38 22.56
N HIS A 292 22.74 -17.49 21.92
CA HIS A 292 21.90 -17.53 20.71
C HIS A 292 22.39 -16.65 19.55
N GLY A 293 23.71 -16.59 19.34
CA GLY A 293 24.36 -15.81 18.27
C GLY A 293 24.94 -14.47 18.72
N VAL A 294 24.93 -14.18 20.03
CA VAL A 294 25.57 -12.99 20.61
C VAL A 294 26.64 -13.43 21.59
N ILE A 295 27.89 -13.10 21.32
CA ILE A 295 28.99 -13.32 22.28
C ILE A 295 28.88 -12.26 23.37
N VAL A 296 28.92 -12.71 24.62
CA VAL A 296 28.93 -11.84 25.80
C VAL A 296 30.30 -11.95 26.45
N GLU A 297 31.08 -10.88 26.41
CA GLU A 297 32.38 -10.78 27.10
C GLU A 297 32.20 -10.19 28.52
N ASP A 298 33.10 -10.51 29.44
CA ASP A 298 33.08 -10.14 30.86
C ASP A 298 32.96 -8.62 31.11
N ASN A 299 33.37 -7.79 30.15
CA ASN A 299 33.30 -6.33 30.22
C ASN A 299 31.97 -5.75 29.70
N ASN A 300 30.85 -6.49 29.80
CA ASN A 300 29.53 -6.07 29.31
C ASN A 300 29.53 -5.70 27.81
N LYS A 301 30.34 -6.40 27.02
CA LYS A 301 30.46 -6.18 25.59
C LYS A 301 29.69 -7.26 24.84
N TYR A 302 28.72 -6.81 24.04
CA TYR A 302 27.84 -7.66 23.25
C TYR A 302 28.28 -7.66 21.79
N ILE A 303 28.70 -8.81 21.29
CA ILE A 303 29.17 -8.98 19.90
C ILE A 303 28.20 -9.88 19.15
N PRO A 304 27.24 -9.31 18.41
CA PRO A 304 26.31 -10.08 17.58
C PRO A 304 27.02 -10.66 16.36
N ILE A 305 26.87 -11.97 16.15
CA ILE A 305 27.47 -12.69 15.02
C ILE A 305 26.43 -12.90 13.93
N TYR A 306 26.73 -12.39 12.74
CA TYR A 306 25.86 -12.46 11.57
C TYR A 306 26.44 -13.39 10.51
N THR A 307 25.57 -14.13 9.83
CA THR A 307 25.92 -14.97 8.66
C THR A 307 24.91 -14.79 7.55
N THR A 308 25.21 -15.29 6.35
CA THR A 308 24.36 -15.10 5.18
C THR A 308 23.02 -15.84 5.31
N ILE A 309 21.95 -15.18 4.86
CA ILE A 309 20.62 -15.78 4.85
C ILE A 309 20.52 -16.76 3.69
N LYS A 310 20.01 -17.96 4.00
CA LYS A 310 19.71 -19.02 3.05
C LYS A 310 18.20 -19.20 2.97
N ARG A 311 17.65 -19.29 1.76
CA ARG A 311 16.23 -19.49 1.51
C ARG A 311 16.00 -20.70 0.63
N CYS A 312 15.21 -21.65 1.11
CA CYS A 312 14.79 -22.78 0.29
C CYS A 312 13.77 -22.32 -0.76
N ARG A 313 14.04 -22.54 -2.05
CA ARG A 313 13.12 -22.19 -3.15
C ARG A 313 11.89 -23.10 -3.21
N ARG A 314 11.98 -24.30 -2.61
CA ARG A 314 10.88 -25.28 -2.57
C ARG A 314 9.83 -24.97 -1.49
N CYS A 315 10.24 -24.81 -0.22
CA CYS A 315 9.30 -24.60 0.89
C CYS A 315 9.29 -23.17 1.45
N GLY A 316 10.20 -22.30 0.97
CA GLY A 316 10.29 -20.92 1.42
C GLY A 316 10.98 -20.70 2.77
N ASN A 317 11.38 -21.76 3.47
CA ASN A 317 12.04 -21.64 4.78
C ASN A 317 13.35 -20.84 4.68
N GLN A 318 13.54 -19.90 5.61
CA GLN A 318 14.76 -19.13 5.77
C GLN A 318 15.56 -19.64 6.98
N PHE A 319 16.88 -19.74 6.84
CA PHE A 319 17.78 -20.21 7.88
C PHE A 319 19.19 -19.65 7.66
N THR A 320 20.03 -19.70 8.70
CA THR A 320 21.39 -19.17 8.69
C THR A 320 22.46 -20.26 8.79
N ASN A 321 22.14 -21.37 9.43
CA ASN A 321 23.07 -22.47 9.72
C ASN A 321 23.58 -23.12 8.43
N ASP A 322 24.86 -23.48 8.43
CA ASP A 322 25.40 -24.44 7.49
C ASP A 322 25.07 -25.84 8.03
N THR A 323 24.54 -26.72 7.19
CA THR A 323 24.21 -28.09 7.63
C THR A 323 25.50 -28.84 7.98
N LEU A 324 25.48 -29.52 9.13
CA LEU A 324 26.52 -30.50 9.50
C LEU A 324 26.70 -31.48 8.33
N GLU A 325 27.95 -31.76 7.95
CA GLU A 325 28.37 -32.60 6.80
C GLU A 325 28.59 -31.89 5.45
N GLY A 326 28.63 -30.55 5.39
CA GLY A 326 29.15 -29.82 4.23
C GLY A 326 28.25 -29.78 2.99
N GLU A 327 27.08 -30.44 3.02
CA GLU A 327 26.05 -30.30 2.00
C GLU A 327 24.95 -29.35 2.45
N LEU A 328 24.70 -28.27 1.72
CA LEU A 328 23.64 -27.32 2.03
C LEU A 328 22.25 -27.94 1.78
N ARG A 329 21.50 -28.23 2.86
CA ARG A 329 20.14 -28.79 2.78
C ARG A 329 19.13 -27.99 3.60
N CYS A 330 17.89 -27.91 3.13
CA CYS A 330 16.82 -27.24 3.86
C CYS A 330 16.48 -28.02 5.14
N PRO A 331 16.50 -27.40 6.34
CA PRO A 331 16.24 -28.10 7.60
C PRO A 331 14.78 -28.55 7.77
N ILE A 332 13.87 -28.06 6.93
CA ILE A 332 12.43 -28.37 7.01
C ILE A 332 12.01 -29.43 6.00
N CYS A 333 12.49 -29.34 4.75
CA CYS A 333 12.04 -30.22 3.66
C CYS A 333 13.15 -31.05 3.01
N GLY A 334 14.40 -30.94 3.48
CA GLY A 334 15.56 -31.68 2.96
C GLY A 334 15.98 -31.32 1.55
N SER A 335 15.39 -30.30 0.92
CA SER A 335 15.72 -29.88 -0.45
C SER A 335 17.07 -29.17 -0.52
N ASN A 336 17.83 -29.44 -1.58
CA ASN A 336 19.09 -28.78 -1.90
C ASN A 336 18.91 -27.53 -2.78
N ASP A 337 17.68 -27.20 -3.18
CA ASP A 337 17.37 -26.00 -3.98
C ASP A 337 17.30 -24.77 -3.06
N ILE A 338 18.47 -24.23 -2.76
CA ILE A 338 18.70 -23.19 -1.76
C ILE A 338 19.38 -22.00 -2.41
N ARG A 339 18.81 -20.83 -2.17
CA ARG A 339 19.43 -19.55 -2.52
C ARG A 339 20.18 -19.01 -1.31
N ASP A 340 21.48 -18.88 -1.40
CA ASP A 340 22.32 -18.21 -0.40
C ASP A 340 22.53 -16.74 -0.81
N SER A 341 22.32 -15.82 0.11
CA SER A 341 22.56 -14.38 -0.12
C SER A 341 24.02 -14.04 -0.43
N ARG A 342 24.96 -14.98 -0.20
CA ARG A 342 26.36 -14.87 -0.62
C ARG A 342 26.50 -14.58 -2.12
N SER A 343 25.73 -15.24 -2.98
CA SER A 343 25.76 -15.00 -4.44
C SER A 343 25.41 -13.54 -4.78
N THR A 344 24.39 -13.00 -4.11
CA THR A 344 23.98 -11.60 -4.23
C THR A 344 25.09 -10.66 -3.75
N ILE A 345 25.73 -10.94 -2.61
CA ILE A 345 26.82 -10.14 -2.06
C ILE A 345 28.00 -10.07 -3.05
N GLU A 346 28.40 -11.21 -3.62
CA GLU A 346 29.48 -11.26 -4.60
C GLU A 346 29.15 -10.49 -5.87
N ALA A 347 27.91 -10.56 -6.34
CA ALA A 347 27.46 -9.80 -7.49
C ALA A 347 27.45 -8.28 -7.20
N LEU A 348 26.96 -7.86 -6.04
CA LEU A 348 26.98 -6.45 -5.63
C LEU A 348 28.41 -5.92 -5.48
N ARG A 349 29.35 -6.74 -4.96
CA ARG A 349 30.77 -6.38 -4.87
C ARG A 349 31.41 -6.17 -6.24
N LYS A 350 31.08 -7.01 -7.23
CA LYS A 350 31.52 -6.82 -8.62
C LYS A 350 30.95 -5.53 -9.20
N ALA A 351 29.66 -5.26 -9.02
CA ALA A 351 29.03 -4.02 -9.48
C ALA A 351 29.65 -2.77 -8.80
N ALA A 352 29.99 -2.86 -7.51
CA ALA A 352 30.64 -1.80 -6.75
C ALA A 352 32.01 -1.39 -7.31
N LEU A 353 32.76 -2.33 -7.91
CA LEU A 353 34.04 -2.07 -8.57
C LEU A 353 33.88 -1.37 -9.93
N GLU A 354 32.69 -1.44 -10.56
CA GLU A 354 32.42 -0.87 -11.89
C GLU A 354 31.93 0.59 -11.82
N VAL A 355 31.65 1.14 -10.63
CA VAL A 355 31.04 2.48 -10.46
C VAL A 355 31.88 3.46 -9.65
N ASP A 356 31.63 4.76 -9.85
CA ASP A 356 32.29 5.84 -9.11
C ASP A 356 31.75 6.00 -7.68
N GLU A 357 30.45 5.81 -7.48
CA GLU A 357 29.75 6.04 -6.21
C GLU A 357 28.58 5.06 -6.01
N ILE A 358 28.23 4.80 -4.75
CA ILE A 358 27.13 3.90 -4.38
C ILE A 358 26.12 4.65 -3.51
N TYR A 359 24.85 4.59 -3.91
CA TYR A 359 23.73 5.06 -3.12
C TYR A 359 22.86 3.89 -2.66
N ILE A 360 22.73 3.75 -1.35
CA ILE A 360 21.82 2.78 -0.75
C ILE A 360 20.48 3.46 -0.52
N ALA A 361 19.43 2.90 -1.10
CA ALA A 361 18.09 3.46 -1.22
C ALA A 361 17.02 2.54 -0.61
N THR A 362 17.35 1.90 0.52
CA THR A 362 16.45 1.02 1.26
C THR A 362 15.28 1.79 1.89
N ASP A 363 14.27 1.07 2.37
CA ASP A 363 13.09 1.67 3.02
C ASP A 363 13.45 2.61 4.18
N PRO A 364 12.65 3.67 4.41
CA PRO A 364 12.97 4.76 5.35
C PRO A 364 12.74 4.40 6.83
N ASP A 365 12.96 3.16 7.26
CA ASP A 365 12.75 2.72 8.65
C ASP A 365 14.00 2.09 9.27
N THR A 366 13.93 1.73 10.55
CA THR A 366 15.05 1.09 11.27
C THR A 366 15.50 -0.23 10.63
N GLU A 367 14.59 -0.96 9.96
CA GLU A 367 14.90 -2.22 9.28
C GLU A 367 15.69 -1.95 7.99
N GLY A 368 15.23 -1.00 7.18
CA GLY A 368 15.92 -0.53 5.99
C GLY A 368 17.29 0.09 6.31
N GLU A 369 17.43 0.78 7.45
CA GLU A 369 18.72 1.31 7.88
C GLU A 369 19.70 0.19 8.29
N LYS A 370 19.23 -0.89 8.91
CA LYS A 370 20.06 -2.08 9.16
C LYS A 370 20.51 -2.75 7.86
N ILE A 371 19.61 -2.91 6.90
CA ILE A 371 19.98 -3.46 5.57
C ILE A 371 21.01 -2.56 4.91
N ALA A 372 20.86 -1.24 5.02
CA ALA A 372 21.84 -0.30 4.48
C ALA A 372 23.20 -0.42 5.16
N PHE A 373 23.23 -0.60 6.48
CA PHE A 373 24.46 -0.84 7.21
C PHE A 373 25.17 -2.13 6.78
N ASP A 374 24.41 -3.21 6.56
CA ASP A 374 24.96 -4.48 6.08
C ASP A 374 25.56 -4.37 4.67
N LEU A 375 24.85 -3.69 3.77
CA LEU A 375 25.35 -3.38 2.43
C LEU A 375 26.61 -2.52 2.50
N TYR A 376 26.62 -1.50 3.35
CA TYR A 376 27.79 -0.63 3.53
C TYR A 376 29.01 -1.41 3.99
N ILE A 377 28.90 -2.27 5.00
CA ILE A 377 30.01 -3.12 5.45
C ILE A 377 30.46 -4.06 4.33
N ALA A 378 29.53 -4.68 3.62
CA ALA A 378 29.85 -5.66 2.59
C ALA A 378 30.57 -5.04 1.36
N LEU A 379 30.33 -3.76 1.08
CA LEU A 379 30.78 -3.06 -0.12
C LEU A 379 31.91 -2.05 0.13
N LYS A 380 32.07 -1.51 1.34
CA LYS A 380 33.09 -0.51 1.68
C LYS A 380 34.53 -0.88 1.28
N PRO A 381 34.97 -2.15 1.38
CA PRO A 381 36.30 -2.54 0.91
C PRO A 381 36.50 -2.45 -0.61
N TYR A 382 35.41 -2.45 -1.38
CA TYR A 382 35.40 -2.43 -2.85
C TYR A 382 35.16 -1.03 -3.40
N ASN A 383 34.38 -0.21 -2.69
CA ASN A 383 34.18 1.20 -3.01
C ASN A 383 33.95 1.98 -1.72
N ASN A 384 34.74 3.04 -1.49
CA ASN A 384 34.67 3.83 -0.26
C ASN A 384 33.67 5.00 -0.34
N ARG A 385 33.11 5.30 -1.51
CA ARG A 385 32.10 6.34 -1.74
C ARG A 385 30.72 5.74 -1.67
N ILE A 386 30.26 5.49 -0.45
CA ILE A 386 28.93 4.93 -0.19
C ILE A 386 28.14 5.93 0.65
N LYS A 387 26.95 6.29 0.17
CA LYS A 387 25.99 7.14 0.89
C LYS A 387 24.60 6.50 0.94
N ARG A 388 23.78 7.02 1.83
CA ARG A 388 22.38 6.62 2.05
C ARG A 388 21.47 7.71 1.49
N ILE A 389 20.50 7.33 0.67
CA ILE A 389 19.46 8.23 0.16
C ILE A 389 18.09 7.73 0.64
N GLU A 390 17.19 8.62 1.02
CA GLU A 390 15.90 8.27 1.63
C GLU A 390 14.74 8.99 0.94
N PHE A 391 13.66 8.27 0.67
CA PHE A 391 12.43 8.83 0.12
C PHE A 391 11.22 8.05 0.64
N HIS A 392 10.11 8.76 0.83
CA HIS A 392 8.87 8.20 1.41
C HIS A 392 7.81 7.85 0.36
N GLU A 393 8.12 8.05 -0.92
CA GLU A 393 7.31 7.67 -2.06
C GLU A 393 8.24 7.30 -3.23
N VAL A 394 7.91 6.23 -3.96
CA VAL A 394 8.70 5.80 -5.12
C VAL A 394 8.21 6.61 -6.33
N THR A 395 8.64 7.87 -6.41
CA THR A 395 8.34 8.79 -7.52
C THR A 395 9.62 9.41 -8.07
N ARG A 396 9.61 9.83 -9.34
CA ARG A 396 10.76 10.49 -9.99
C ARG A 396 11.22 11.71 -9.19
N ARG A 397 10.27 12.54 -8.76
CA ARG A 397 10.51 13.74 -7.95
C ARG A 397 11.21 13.41 -6.63
N ALA A 398 10.68 12.46 -5.87
CA ALA A 398 11.25 12.07 -4.58
C ALA A 398 12.63 11.44 -4.73
N PHE A 399 12.83 10.62 -5.76
CA PHE A 399 14.13 10.00 -6.06
C PHE A 399 15.21 11.04 -6.44
N ILE A 400 14.87 12.01 -7.31
CA ILE A 400 15.81 13.10 -7.67
C ILE A 400 16.15 13.94 -6.43
N ASN A 401 15.16 14.28 -5.60
CA ASN A 401 15.41 15.01 -4.35
C ASN A 401 16.31 14.21 -3.40
N ALA A 402 16.14 12.89 -3.31
CA ALA A 402 16.97 12.03 -2.47
C ALA A 402 18.41 11.93 -2.97
N ILE A 403 18.63 11.87 -4.29
CA ILE A 403 19.98 11.90 -4.89
C ILE A 403 20.70 13.22 -4.58
N SER A 404 19.97 14.34 -4.55
CA SER A 404 20.55 15.66 -4.24
C SER A 404 20.88 15.85 -2.76
N ASN A 405 20.35 15.00 -1.87
CA ASN A 405 20.53 15.09 -0.42
C ASN A 405 21.02 13.76 0.19
N PRO A 406 22.19 13.25 -0.22
CA PRO A 406 22.75 12.03 0.35
C PRO A 406 23.22 12.27 1.78
N ARG A 407 23.03 11.26 2.65
CA ARG A 407 23.49 11.27 4.04
C ARG A 407 24.37 10.06 4.33
N ASP A 408 25.02 10.08 5.49
CA ASP A 408 25.65 8.88 6.05
C ASP A 408 24.60 7.98 6.72
N ILE A 409 25.02 6.74 7.02
CA ILE A 409 24.18 5.77 7.72
C ILE A 409 24.00 6.20 9.17
N ASP A 410 22.76 6.16 9.62
CA ASP A 410 22.39 6.49 10.99
C ASP A 410 22.64 5.29 11.91
N LEU A 411 23.73 5.35 12.66
CA LEU A 411 24.12 4.28 13.58
C LEU A 411 23.15 4.12 14.76
N ASN A 412 22.39 5.15 15.14
CA ASN A 412 21.42 5.05 16.23
C ASN A 412 20.22 4.20 15.80
N ARG A 413 19.71 4.41 14.59
CA ARG A 413 18.69 3.54 13.97
C ARG A 413 19.16 2.10 13.84
N VAL A 414 20.43 1.89 13.45
CA VAL A 414 21.03 0.55 13.37
C VAL A 414 21.09 -0.11 14.75
N ARG A 415 21.55 0.62 15.78
CA ARG A 415 21.61 0.13 17.17
C ARG A 415 20.24 -0.22 17.71
N ALA A 416 19.23 0.61 17.46
CA ALA A 416 17.84 0.34 17.86
C ALA A 416 17.31 -0.95 17.22
N GLN A 417 17.57 -1.15 15.92
CA GLN A 417 17.22 -2.40 15.23
C GLN A 417 17.98 -3.61 15.81
N LEU A 418 19.26 -3.42 16.15
CA LEU A 418 20.11 -4.46 16.73
C LEU A 418 19.57 -4.94 18.08
N VAL A 419 19.27 -4.01 18.99
CA VAL A 419 18.67 -4.31 20.30
C VAL A 419 17.35 -5.04 20.12
N ARG A 420 16.48 -4.56 19.21
CA ARG A 420 15.22 -5.23 18.90
C ARG A 420 15.43 -6.67 18.42
N ARG A 421 16.40 -6.89 17.52
CA ARG A 421 16.69 -8.22 16.97
C ARG A 421 17.28 -9.17 18.02
N ILE A 422 18.16 -8.68 18.89
CA ILE A 422 18.75 -9.45 19.99
C ILE A 422 17.68 -9.79 21.03
N GLU A 423 16.82 -8.84 21.38
CA GLU A 423 15.72 -9.07 22.33
C GLU A 423 14.75 -10.14 21.84
N ASP A 424 14.25 -9.98 20.61
CA ASP A 424 13.37 -10.97 19.96
C ASP A 424 14.01 -12.36 19.95
N ARG A 425 15.35 -12.42 19.77
CA ARG A 425 16.10 -13.68 19.76
C ARG A 425 16.20 -14.27 21.15
N TRP A 426 16.69 -13.51 22.14
CA TRP A 426 16.90 -14.00 23.49
C TRP A 426 15.58 -14.36 24.17
N ILE A 427 14.67 -13.40 24.34
CA ILE A 427 13.41 -13.64 25.04
C ILE A 427 12.54 -14.61 24.24
N GLY A 428 12.42 -14.40 22.93
CA GLY A 428 11.57 -15.22 22.08
C GLY A 428 11.99 -16.69 22.03
N PHE A 429 13.28 -16.99 21.83
CA PHE A 429 13.74 -18.38 21.74
C PHE A 429 13.67 -19.08 23.09
N ILE A 430 14.14 -18.43 24.16
CA ILE A 430 14.16 -19.00 25.50
C ILE A 430 12.73 -19.31 25.96
N LEU A 431 11.81 -18.35 25.88
CA LEU A 431 10.42 -18.59 26.29
C LEU A 431 9.74 -19.65 25.40
N SER A 432 10.06 -19.68 24.10
CA SER A 432 9.55 -20.71 23.19
C SER A 432 10.03 -22.11 23.58
N GLN A 433 11.30 -22.26 24.01
CA GLN A 433 11.84 -23.51 24.53
C GLN A 433 11.15 -23.91 25.83
N LYS A 434 11.09 -23.03 26.83
CA LYS A 434 10.44 -23.31 28.13
C LYS A 434 8.99 -23.76 28.00
N VAL A 435 8.22 -23.08 27.14
CA VAL A 435 6.83 -23.46 26.84
C VAL A 435 6.75 -24.82 26.15
N THR A 436 7.68 -25.11 25.23
CA THR A 436 7.71 -26.39 24.51
C THR A 436 8.06 -27.53 25.46
N ASP A 437 9.04 -27.35 26.34
CA ASP A 437 9.48 -28.35 27.31
C ASP A 437 8.36 -28.65 28.32
N HIS A 438 7.78 -27.61 28.92
CA HIS A 438 6.67 -27.75 29.87
C HIS A 438 5.46 -28.48 29.27
N LEU A 439 5.09 -28.20 28.01
CA LEU A 439 3.94 -28.84 27.37
C LEU A 439 4.25 -30.26 26.85
N ARG A 440 5.53 -30.61 26.62
CA ARG A 440 5.97 -31.98 26.31
C ARG A 440 5.94 -32.87 27.53
N GLU A 441 6.29 -32.35 28.69
CA GLU A 441 6.28 -33.09 29.96
C GLU A 441 4.86 -33.44 30.41
N GLU A 442 3.86 -32.61 30.09
CA GLU A 442 2.49 -32.77 30.57
C GLU A 442 1.56 -33.66 29.70
N GLU A 443 1.86 -33.92 28.41
CA GLU A 443 1.04 -34.79 27.54
C GLU A 443 1.90 -35.47 26.44
N ASP A 444 1.51 -36.69 26.04
CA ASP A 444 2.07 -37.49 24.92
C ASP A 444 1.73 -36.84 23.55
N LEU A 445 2.17 -35.59 23.37
CA LEU A 445 1.84 -34.74 22.23
C LEU A 445 2.89 -34.91 21.13
N ASP A 446 2.42 -35.33 19.96
CA ASP A 446 3.17 -35.27 18.69
C ASP A 446 3.33 -33.79 18.26
N LEU A 447 4.17 -33.05 18.97
CA LEU A 447 4.50 -31.65 18.70
C LEU A 447 5.38 -31.57 17.44
N LYS A 448 4.74 -31.73 16.26
CA LYS A 448 5.34 -31.44 14.95
C LYS A 448 5.82 -29.99 14.79
N TYR A 449 5.50 -29.09 15.72
CA TYR A 449 5.79 -27.66 15.62
C TYR A 449 6.43 -27.11 16.90
N ARG A 450 7.56 -26.40 16.76
CA ARG A 450 8.12 -25.53 17.82
C ARG A 450 7.07 -24.48 18.17
N LEU A 451 6.66 -24.37 19.43
CA LEU A 451 5.76 -23.30 19.89
C LEU A 451 6.52 -21.96 19.81
N SER A 452 5.80 -20.86 19.57
CA SER A 452 6.38 -19.51 19.57
C SER A 452 5.77 -18.71 20.69
N ALA A 453 6.60 -18.33 21.63
CA ALA A 453 6.29 -17.40 22.69
C ALA A 453 7.19 -16.18 22.55
N GLY A 454 6.69 -15.04 22.98
CA GLY A 454 7.47 -13.81 23.01
C GLY A 454 6.69 -12.70 23.70
N ARG A 455 7.40 -11.62 23.98
CA ARG A 455 6.94 -10.50 24.80
C ARG A 455 5.66 -9.87 24.27
N VAL A 456 5.56 -9.66 22.95
CA VAL A 456 4.37 -9.04 22.33
C VAL A 456 3.28 -10.08 22.01
N GLN A 457 3.66 -11.30 21.62
CA GLN A 457 2.70 -12.35 21.25
C GLN A 457 1.85 -12.78 22.46
N THR A 458 2.43 -12.80 23.65
CA THR A 458 1.78 -13.31 24.87
C THR A 458 0.63 -12.42 25.37
N PRO A 459 0.78 -11.08 25.52
CA PRO A 459 -0.34 -10.17 25.81
C PRO A 459 -1.48 -10.28 24.81
N VAL A 460 -1.15 -10.31 23.51
CA VAL A 460 -2.16 -10.36 22.45
C VAL A 460 -2.92 -11.69 22.49
N LEU A 461 -2.23 -12.80 22.75
CA LEU A 461 -2.88 -14.08 23.02
C LEU A 461 -3.75 -14.00 24.29
N GLY A 462 -3.26 -13.33 25.33
CA GLY A 462 -3.98 -13.07 26.58
C GLY A 462 -5.32 -12.39 26.38
N TRP A 463 -5.40 -11.35 25.55
CA TRP A 463 -6.68 -10.69 25.21
C TRP A 463 -7.68 -11.68 24.63
N VAL A 464 -7.25 -12.54 23.70
CA VAL A 464 -8.11 -13.56 23.09
C VAL A 464 -8.51 -14.63 24.11
N VAL A 465 -7.59 -15.06 24.99
CA VAL A 465 -7.86 -16.04 26.05
C VAL A 465 -8.88 -15.50 27.06
N THR A 466 -8.65 -14.29 27.57
CA THR A 466 -9.54 -13.61 28.52
C THR A 466 -10.90 -13.37 27.89
N SER A 467 -10.96 -12.78 26.69
CA SER A 467 -12.21 -12.62 25.96
C SER A 467 -12.91 -13.96 25.72
N THR A 468 -12.19 -15.04 25.39
CA THR A 468 -12.79 -16.38 25.27
C THR A 468 -13.37 -16.91 26.59
N ARG A 469 -12.71 -16.65 27.72
CA ARG A 469 -13.15 -17.06 29.07
C ARG A 469 -14.38 -16.29 29.50
N GLU A 470 -14.30 -14.97 29.41
CA GLU A 470 -15.39 -14.06 29.77
C GLU A 470 -16.58 -14.28 28.87
N HIS A 471 -16.33 -14.49 27.55
CA HIS A 471 -17.34 -14.97 26.62
C HIS A 471 -18.04 -16.14 27.29
N LYS A 472 -17.39 -17.26 27.60
CA LYS A 472 -18.08 -18.45 28.15
C LYS A 472 -18.97 -18.27 29.40
N LYS A 473 -18.83 -17.20 30.20
CA LYS A 473 -19.53 -17.01 31.48
C LYS A 473 -20.93 -16.37 31.38
N GLY A 474 -21.24 -15.57 30.37
CA GLY A 474 -22.51 -14.81 30.30
C GLY A 474 -23.56 -15.39 29.33
N LYS A 475 -24.85 -15.10 29.54
CA LYS A 475 -25.92 -15.24 28.51
C LYS A 475 -26.52 -13.86 28.25
N TYR A 476 -26.41 -13.38 27.00
CA TYR A 476 -27.07 -12.17 26.51
C TYR A 476 -28.19 -12.55 25.55
N PHE A 477 -29.33 -11.89 25.71
CA PHE A 477 -30.47 -12.02 24.80
C PHE A 477 -30.52 -10.76 23.96
N ILE A 478 -30.68 -10.92 22.64
CA ILE A 478 -30.85 -9.80 21.72
C ILE A 478 -32.11 -10.02 20.90
N ALA A 479 -32.87 -8.95 20.71
CA ALA A 479 -33.88 -8.92 19.66
C ALA A 479 -33.20 -8.40 18.39
N ARG A 480 -33.32 -9.16 17.28
CA ARG A 480 -32.79 -8.73 15.97
C ARG A 480 -33.92 -8.37 15.05
N LEU A 481 -33.91 -7.12 14.61
CA LEU A 481 -34.77 -6.67 13.54
C LEU A 481 -34.00 -6.69 12.22
N HIS A 482 -34.51 -7.45 11.26
CA HIS A 482 -34.02 -7.46 9.88
C HIS A 482 -34.99 -6.67 9.01
N THR A 483 -34.46 -5.77 8.18
CA THR A 483 -35.25 -5.06 7.16
C THR A 483 -34.95 -5.60 5.76
N GLY A 484 -35.98 -5.90 4.96
CA GLY A 484 -35.85 -6.42 3.59
C GLY A 484 -36.09 -7.93 3.44
N ASP A 485 -36.69 -8.34 2.31
CA ASP A 485 -37.21 -9.71 2.10
C ASP A 485 -36.15 -10.76 1.69
N ARG A 486 -35.01 -10.33 1.12
CA ARG A 486 -33.97 -11.25 0.56
C ARG A 486 -32.57 -11.06 1.13
N GLU A 487 -32.18 -9.83 1.48
CA GLU A 487 -30.97 -9.51 2.23
C GLU A 487 -31.27 -8.43 3.27
N PRO A 488 -30.80 -8.58 4.53
CA PRO A 488 -31.06 -7.59 5.55
C PRO A 488 -30.34 -6.27 5.25
N GLN A 489 -31.10 -5.24 4.86
CA GLN A 489 -30.60 -3.89 4.58
C GLN A 489 -30.12 -3.19 5.86
N TYR A 490 -30.74 -3.50 6.98
CA TYR A 490 -30.39 -3.03 8.32
C TYR A 490 -30.59 -4.16 9.33
N ILE A 491 -29.63 -4.31 10.25
CA ILE A 491 -29.72 -5.22 11.39
C ILE A 491 -29.64 -4.37 12.64
N LEU A 492 -30.74 -4.27 13.38
CA LEU A 492 -30.77 -3.63 14.67
C LEU A 492 -30.67 -4.71 15.75
N GLU A 493 -29.68 -4.60 16.64
CA GLU A 493 -29.50 -5.49 17.78
C GLU A 493 -29.90 -4.75 19.06
N ILE A 494 -31.01 -5.17 19.67
CA ILE A 494 -31.51 -4.57 20.91
C ILE A 494 -31.13 -5.49 22.08
N PRO A 495 -30.26 -5.04 23.01
CA PRO A 495 -29.84 -5.87 24.12
C PRO A 495 -30.97 -6.00 25.15
N LEU A 496 -31.41 -7.23 25.45
CA LEU A 496 -32.53 -7.52 26.37
C LEU A 496 -32.06 -7.81 27.81
N ASN A 497 -30.80 -7.51 28.12
CA ASN A 497 -30.25 -7.60 29.47
C ASN A 497 -30.79 -6.53 30.43
N MET A 498 -31.55 -5.56 29.91
CA MET A 498 -32.30 -4.54 30.67
C MET A 498 -33.56 -5.07 31.36
N PHE A 499 -34.03 -6.28 31.04
CA PHE A 499 -35.15 -6.90 31.74
C PHE A 499 -34.69 -7.51 33.07
N THR A 500 -35.47 -7.28 34.14
CA THR A 500 -35.32 -7.96 35.44
C THR A 500 -35.52 -9.47 35.32
N ARG A 501 -36.49 -9.90 34.48
CA ARG A 501 -36.66 -11.29 34.04
C ARG A 501 -36.25 -11.42 32.57
N LYS A 502 -35.15 -12.11 32.30
CA LYS A 502 -34.64 -12.27 30.93
C LYS A 502 -35.62 -13.07 30.07
N PRO A 503 -36.03 -12.57 28.89
CA PRO A 503 -36.80 -13.36 27.92
C PRO A 503 -36.03 -14.61 27.51
N ASN A 504 -36.73 -15.72 27.24
CA ASN A 504 -36.14 -16.94 26.71
C ASN A 504 -36.00 -16.87 25.18
N THR A 505 -35.15 -17.74 24.63
CA THR A 505 -35.05 -17.99 23.19
C THR A 505 -36.41 -18.39 22.63
N GLY A 506 -36.83 -17.76 21.54
CA GLY A 506 -38.11 -18.05 20.88
C GLY A 506 -39.30 -17.30 21.48
N ASP A 507 -39.13 -16.62 22.62
CA ASP A 507 -40.13 -15.68 23.12
C ASP A 507 -40.35 -14.58 22.08
N ARG A 508 -41.56 -14.02 22.05
CA ARG A 508 -41.86 -12.86 21.22
C ARG A 508 -41.89 -11.61 22.09
N VAL A 509 -41.21 -10.58 21.61
CA VAL A 509 -41.23 -9.25 22.22
C VAL A 509 -41.82 -8.28 21.22
N ILE A 510 -42.58 -7.31 21.71
CA ILE A 510 -43.05 -6.19 20.89
C ILE A 510 -42.08 -5.04 21.13
N VAL A 511 -41.49 -4.52 20.06
CA VAL A 511 -40.61 -3.36 20.12
C VAL A 511 -41.34 -2.18 19.50
N HIS A 512 -41.62 -1.18 20.32
CA HIS A 512 -42.02 0.14 19.86
C HIS A 512 -40.77 0.99 19.62
N ILE A 513 -40.71 1.63 18.46
CA ILE A 513 -39.54 2.41 18.02
C ILE A 513 -39.96 3.84 17.77
N ASP A 514 -39.39 4.77 18.53
CA ASP A 514 -39.68 6.20 18.41
C ASP A 514 -38.41 7.04 18.29
N VAL A 515 -38.57 8.27 17.81
CA VAL A 515 -37.52 9.28 17.87
C VAL A 515 -37.69 10.07 19.17
N VAL A 516 -36.75 9.91 20.09
CA VAL A 516 -36.73 10.64 21.37
C VAL A 516 -36.24 12.06 21.15
N GLU A 517 -35.19 12.21 20.35
CA GLU A 517 -34.55 13.48 20.05
C GLU A 517 -33.99 13.47 18.63
N SER A 518 -34.00 14.61 17.95
CA SER A 518 -33.31 14.79 16.68
C SER A 518 -32.60 16.13 16.62
N TYR A 519 -31.34 16.15 16.20
CA TYR A 519 -30.55 17.36 16.02
C TYR A 519 -29.64 17.26 14.80
N ILE A 520 -29.15 18.41 14.35
CA ILE A 520 -28.16 18.47 13.27
C ILE A 520 -26.78 18.28 13.89
N GLU A 521 -26.03 17.31 13.39
CA GLU A 521 -24.65 17.02 13.81
C GLU A 521 -23.71 17.19 12.63
N GLU A 522 -22.58 17.83 12.88
CA GLU A 522 -21.47 17.88 11.94
C GLU A 522 -20.52 16.71 12.20
N LEU A 523 -20.40 15.82 11.22
CA LEU A 523 -19.47 14.70 11.26
C LEU A 523 -18.18 15.07 10.54
N ASN A 524 -17.08 15.08 11.28
CA ASN A 524 -15.77 15.29 10.70
C ASN A 524 -15.33 14.05 9.89
N PRO A 525 -14.63 14.26 8.76
CA PRO A 525 -14.02 13.14 8.05
C PRO A 525 -13.01 12.45 8.96
N PRO A 526 -12.78 11.16 8.76
CA PRO A 526 -11.70 10.50 9.46
C PRO A 526 -10.32 10.90 8.90
N PRO A 527 -9.23 10.75 9.69
CA PRO A 527 -7.88 10.99 9.21
C PRO A 527 -7.50 10.04 8.07
N PRO A 528 -6.48 10.40 7.25
CA PRO A 528 -5.90 9.48 6.28
C PRO A 528 -5.28 8.28 6.99
N TYR A 529 -5.08 7.20 6.24
CA TYR A 529 -4.69 5.93 6.84
C TYR A 529 -3.31 5.98 7.49
N THR A 530 -3.24 5.41 8.69
CA THR A 530 -2.03 4.82 9.28
C THR A 530 -2.02 3.32 8.98
N THR A 531 -0.93 2.62 9.28
CA THR A 531 -0.86 1.16 9.05
C THR A 531 -1.95 0.41 9.81
N ASP A 532 -2.21 0.75 11.07
CA ASP A 532 -3.21 0.07 11.89
C ASP A 532 -4.64 0.28 11.34
N THR A 533 -5.01 1.53 11.02
CA THR A 533 -6.34 1.85 10.50
C THR A 533 -6.56 1.25 9.10
N MET A 534 -5.54 1.23 8.24
CA MET A 534 -5.60 0.55 6.95
C MET A 534 -5.84 -0.95 7.12
N LEU A 535 -5.09 -1.62 8.00
CA LEU A 535 -5.22 -3.07 8.20
C LEU A 535 -6.59 -3.45 8.76
N VAL A 536 -7.14 -2.64 9.67
CA VAL A 536 -8.50 -2.81 10.21
C VAL A 536 -9.53 -2.74 9.08
N ASP A 537 -9.51 -1.66 8.31
CA ASP A 537 -10.52 -1.41 7.27
C ASP A 537 -10.42 -2.41 6.11
N VAL A 538 -9.21 -2.75 5.67
CA VAL A 538 -8.99 -3.77 4.63
C VAL A 538 -9.50 -5.14 5.08
N SER A 539 -9.24 -5.53 6.33
CA SER A 539 -9.76 -6.78 6.89
C SER A 539 -11.29 -6.75 7.04
N GLN A 540 -11.84 -5.63 7.48
CA GLN A 540 -13.27 -5.48 7.74
C GLN A 540 -14.10 -5.45 6.44
N TYR A 541 -13.72 -4.60 5.50
CA TYR A 541 -14.48 -4.31 4.28
C TYR A 541 -14.10 -5.22 3.12
N LEU A 542 -12.80 -5.51 2.94
CA LEU A 542 -12.35 -6.30 1.79
C LEU A 542 -12.21 -7.79 2.11
N LYS A 543 -12.29 -8.16 3.39
CA LYS A 543 -12.09 -9.53 3.91
C LYS A 543 -10.68 -10.09 3.60
N ILE A 544 -9.71 -9.20 3.44
CA ILE A 544 -8.32 -9.54 3.16
C ILE A 544 -7.57 -9.66 4.49
N PRO A 545 -6.89 -10.78 4.79
CA PRO A 545 -6.12 -10.93 6.02
C PRO A 545 -5.00 -9.89 6.14
N ALA A 546 -4.69 -9.46 7.37
CA ALA A 546 -3.68 -8.43 7.63
C ALA A 546 -2.30 -8.69 6.99
N PRO A 547 -1.72 -9.92 6.98
CA PRO A 547 -0.46 -10.18 6.28
C PRO A 547 -0.55 -9.90 4.78
N ARG A 548 -1.64 -10.35 4.15
CA ARG A 548 -1.87 -10.13 2.72
C ARG A 548 -2.11 -8.64 2.42
N ALA A 549 -2.77 -7.92 3.31
CA ALA A 549 -2.96 -6.48 3.19
C ALA A 549 -1.63 -5.72 3.27
N MET A 550 -0.71 -6.13 4.16
CA MET A 550 0.65 -5.58 4.19
C MET A 550 1.43 -5.89 2.91
N ASP A 551 1.38 -7.11 2.40
CA ASP A 551 2.05 -7.48 1.14
C ASP A 551 1.54 -6.59 -0.02
N ILE A 552 0.21 -6.40 -0.11
CA ILE A 552 -0.38 -5.54 -1.14
C ILE A 552 0.05 -4.08 -0.97
N ALA A 553 0.09 -3.57 0.27
CA ALA A 553 0.53 -2.20 0.53
C ALA A 553 2.02 -2.01 0.21
N GLN A 554 2.86 -2.99 0.51
CA GLN A 554 4.26 -3.03 0.09
C GLN A 554 4.36 -2.99 -1.45
N ASP A 555 3.62 -3.85 -2.16
CA ASP A 555 3.59 -3.86 -3.64
C ASP A 555 3.13 -2.51 -4.20
N LEU A 556 2.06 -1.90 -3.67
CA LEU A 556 1.57 -0.59 -4.10
C LEU A 556 2.61 0.53 -3.85
N PHE A 557 3.34 0.48 -2.73
CA PHE A 557 4.41 1.43 -2.43
C PHE A 557 5.59 1.26 -3.41
N GLU A 558 6.06 0.04 -3.62
CA GLU A 558 7.19 -0.28 -4.52
C GLU A 558 6.88 0.04 -6.00
N LEU A 559 5.61 -0.02 -6.38
CA LEU A 559 5.11 0.39 -7.70
C LEU A 559 4.86 1.90 -7.80
N GLY A 560 5.10 2.67 -6.73
CA GLY A 560 5.00 4.13 -6.71
C GLY A 560 3.58 4.66 -6.70
N LEU A 561 2.59 3.86 -6.26
CA LEU A 561 1.17 4.24 -6.24
C LEU A 561 0.76 4.88 -4.90
N ILE A 562 1.42 4.51 -3.80
CA ILE A 562 1.15 5.06 -2.46
C ILE A 562 2.44 5.48 -1.75
N THR A 563 2.31 6.30 -0.71
CA THR A 563 3.38 6.62 0.23
C THR A 563 3.76 5.40 1.09
N TYR A 564 4.87 5.51 1.83
CA TYR A 564 5.36 4.44 2.69
C TYR A 564 4.29 3.91 3.66
N HIS A 565 3.99 2.62 3.54
CA HIS A 565 2.83 1.98 4.16
C HIS A 565 3.04 1.57 5.62
N ARG A 566 4.28 1.63 6.15
CA ARG A 566 4.62 1.35 7.55
C ARG A 566 4.77 2.66 8.34
N THR A 567 3.64 3.29 8.63
CA THR A 567 3.57 4.62 9.25
C THR A 567 2.51 4.63 10.33
N ASP A 568 2.82 5.31 11.43
CA ASP A 568 1.89 5.61 12.52
C ASP A 568 1.44 7.08 12.53
N SER A 569 1.90 7.85 11.55
CA SER A 569 1.60 9.27 11.38
C SER A 569 0.37 9.48 10.51
N THR A 570 -0.50 10.39 10.91
CA THR A 570 -1.61 10.89 10.08
C THR A 570 -1.21 12.12 9.26
N ARG A 571 0.03 12.59 9.36
CA ARG A 571 0.53 13.82 8.71
C ARG A 571 0.40 13.76 7.19
N VAL A 572 -0.07 14.86 6.60
CA VAL A 572 -0.11 15.08 5.14
C VAL A 572 0.78 16.26 4.78
N SER A 573 1.67 16.09 3.79
CA SER A 573 2.51 17.18 3.29
C SER A 573 1.75 18.14 2.37
N ASP A 574 2.35 19.30 2.09
CA ASP A 574 1.82 20.27 1.12
C ASP A 574 1.62 19.64 -0.27
N TYR A 575 2.53 18.75 -0.69
CA TYR A 575 2.37 18.01 -1.94
C TYR A 575 1.16 17.06 -1.89
N GLY A 576 0.94 16.37 -0.77
CA GLY A 576 -0.28 15.59 -0.56
C GLY A 576 -1.54 16.44 -0.69
N ILE A 577 -1.56 17.62 -0.07
CA ILE A 577 -2.70 18.56 -0.17
C ILE A 577 -2.95 18.97 -1.64
N GLU A 578 -1.90 19.26 -2.41
CA GLU A 578 -2.04 19.61 -3.83
C GLU A 578 -2.56 18.43 -4.68
N ILE A 579 -2.23 17.17 -4.35
CA ILE A 579 -2.84 15.99 -5.00
C ILE A 579 -4.37 16.00 -4.80
N ALA A 580 -4.84 16.19 -3.56
CA ALA A 580 -6.27 16.20 -3.26
C ALA A 580 -6.98 17.37 -3.95
N LYS A 581 -6.36 18.55 -3.94
CA LYS A 581 -6.86 19.76 -4.61
C LYS A 581 -6.93 19.59 -6.13
N SER A 582 -5.91 19.00 -6.75
CA SER A 582 -5.88 18.70 -8.18
C SER A 582 -7.01 17.75 -8.55
N TYR A 583 -7.17 16.66 -7.78
CA TYR A 583 -8.23 15.68 -8.02
C TYR A 583 -9.64 16.28 -7.88
N MET A 584 -9.91 17.01 -6.80
CA MET A 584 -11.21 17.67 -6.59
C MET A 584 -11.50 18.75 -7.63
N THR A 585 -10.47 19.45 -8.10
CA THR A 585 -10.58 20.40 -9.21
C THR A 585 -10.97 19.71 -10.51
N GLU A 586 -10.36 18.58 -10.84
CA GLU A 586 -10.70 17.81 -12.03
C GLU A 586 -12.15 17.28 -11.96
N LEU A 587 -12.63 16.92 -10.78
CA LEU A 587 -14.02 16.52 -10.56
C LEU A 587 -15.02 17.69 -10.54
N GLY A 588 -14.56 18.94 -10.54
CA GLY A 588 -15.43 20.12 -10.36
C GLY A 588 -16.04 20.23 -8.96
N LYS A 589 -15.42 19.60 -7.94
CA LYS A 589 -15.88 19.55 -6.53
C LYS A 589 -14.97 20.34 -5.60
N GLN A 590 -14.49 21.51 -6.05
CA GLN A 590 -13.59 22.37 -5.28
C GLN A 590 -14.23 22.91 -3.99
N ASP A 591 -15.55 23.06 -4.00
CA ASP A 591 -16.38 23.44 -2.85
C ASP A 591 -16.29 22.43 -1.69
N LEU A 592 -15.97 21.16 -1.98
CA LEU A 592 -15.77 20.15 -0.96
C LEU A 592 -14.36 20.17 -0.35
N LEU A 593 -13.41 20.93 -0.88
CA LEU A 593 -12.02 20.90 -0.42
C LEU A 593 -11.85 21.62 0.92
N ARG A 594 -11.30 20.92 1.91
CA ARG A 594 -10.82 21.51 3.17
C ARG A 594 -9.44 20.92 3.49
N PRO A 595 -8.35 21.62 3.12
CA PRO A 595 -6.99 21.15 3.36
C PRO A 595 -6.72 20.92 4.85
N ARG A 596 -6.18 19.75 5.19
CA ARG A 596 -5.81 19.38 6.57
C ARG A 596 -4.46 18.67 6.58
N ARG A 597 -3.52 19.18 7.38
CA ARG A 597 -2.24 18.52 7.65
C ARG A 597 -2.37 17.30 8.57
N TRP A 598 -3.42 17.24 9.39
CA TRP A 598 -3.75 16.16 10.36
C TRP A 598 -2.75 15.89 11.50
N GLY A 599 -1.49 16.30 11.36
CA GLY A 599 -0.47 16.19 12.41
C GLY A 599 0.72 17.10 12.13
N GLU A 600 1.55 17.30 13.15
CA GLU A 600 2.77 18.11 13.10
C GLU A 600 4.00 17.24 13.47
N GLY A 601 5.14 17.50 12.83
CA GLY A 601 6.37 16.74 13.06
C GLY A 601 6.35 15.29 12.53
N GLY A 602 7.51 14.62 12.61
CA GLY A 602 7.70 13.23 12.15
C GLY A 602 8.24 13.10 10.72
N ALA A 603 9.13 12.12 10.51
CA ALA A 603 9.73 11.82 9.19
C ALA A 603 8.73 11.22 8.20
N HIS A 604 7.67 10.57 8.68
CA HIS A 604 6.70 9.84 7.85
C HIS A 604 5.40 10.62 7.64
N GLU A 605 4.83 10.46 6.44
CA GLU A 605 3.47 10.85 6.11
C GLU A 605 2.48 9.69 6.37
N ALA A 606 1.19 10.00 6.35
CA ALA A 606 0.13 9.02 6.25
C ALA A 606 0.20 8.23 4.95
N ILE A 607 -0.51 7.09 4.91
CA ILE A 607 -0.70 6.27 3.72
C ILE A 607 -1.71 6.98 2.81
N ARG A 608 -1.22 7.48 1.67
CA ARG A 608 -2.00 8.20 0.66
C ARG A 608 -1.52 7.85 -0.75
N PRO A 609 -2.33 8.10 -1.80
CA PRO A 609 -1.86 8.03 -3.17
C PRO A 609 -0.73 9.03 -3.44
N THR A 610 0.15 8.68 -4.37
CA THR A 610 1.25 9.54 -4.85
C THR A 610 0.81 10.49 -5.97
N ARG A 611 -0.32 10.21 -6.61
CA ARG A 611 -0.84 10.94 -7.79
C ARG A 611 -2.36 11.10 -7.70
N PRO A 612 -2.96 12.11 -8.35
CA PRO A 612 -4.40 12.34 -8.35
C PRO A 612 -5.14 11.35 -9.29
N ILE A 613 -4.91 10.05 -9.13
CA ILE A 613 -5.41 8.98 -10.00
C ILE A 613 -6.28 8.05 -9.15
N ASP A 614 -7.59 8.06 -9.36
CA ASP A 614 -8.51 7.15 -8.67
C ASP A 614 -8.44 5.70 -9.22
N HIS A 615 -9.27 4.82 -8.67
CA HIS A 615 -9.36 3.42 -9.13
C HIS A 615 -9.65 3.30 -10.63
N ASP A 616 -10.61 4.08 -11.12
CA ASP A 616 -11.10 3.97 -12.49
C ASP A 616 -10.06 4.46 -13.49
N MET A 617 -9.43 5.61 -13.21
CA MET A 617 -8.33 6.13 -14.00
C MET A 617 -7.14 5.17 -14.00
N LEU A 618 -6.77 4.62 -12.84
CA LEU A 618 -5.69 3.62 -12.76
C LEU A 618 -6.01 2.38 -13.62
N GLY A 619 -7.25 1.89 -13.56
CA GLY A 619 -7.73 0.79 -14.39
C GLY A 619 -7.58 1.06 -15.89
N ARG A 620 -7.95 2.27 -16.33
CA ARG A 620 -7.80 2.72 -17.72
C ARG A 620 -6.33 2.76 -18.15
N MET A 621 -5.47 3.40 -17.35
CA MET A 621 -4.03 3.52 -17.65
C MET A 621 -3.35 2.13 -17.80
N LEU A 622 -3.75 1.15 -16.98
CA LEU A 622 -3.26 -0.23 -17.08
C LEU A 622 -3.76 -0.93 -18.34
N ALA A 623 -5.04 -0.73 -18.69
CA ALA A 623 -5.65 -1.34 -19.85
C ALA A 623 -5.04 -0.80 -21.16
N GLU A 624 -4.78 0.51 -21.22
CA GLU A 624 -4.06 1.18 -22.32
C GLU A 624 -2.58 0.81 -22.38
N GLY A 625 -2.00 0.33 -21.26
CA GLY A 625 -0.57 0.02 -21.17
C GLY A 625 0.33 1.24 -20.97
N LEU A 626 -0.23 2.34 -20.46
CA LEU A 626 0.54 3.51 -20.01
C LEU A 626 1.42 3.20 -18.81
N LEU A 627 0.97 2.25 -17.98
CA LEU A 627 1.72 1.72 -16.86
C LEU A 627 2.05 0.25 -17.14
N ASP A 628 3.34 -0.09 -17.17
CA ASP A 628 3.80 -1.48 -17.32
C ASP A 628 3.95 -2.16 -15.95
N ILE A 629 2.84 -2.18 -15.20
CA ILE A 629 2.74 -2.80 -13.88
C ILE A 629 1.60 -3.81 -13.87
N ARG A 630 1.71 -4.85 -13.05
CA ARG A 630 0.69 -5.90 -12.92
C ARG A 630 0.03 -5.78 -11.56
N LEU A 631 -1.24 -5.39 -11.53
CA LEU A 631 -2.04 -5.31 -10.32
C LEU A 631 -3.11 -6.42 -10.31
N SER A 632 -3.27 -7.09 -9.17
CA SER A 632 -4.40 -8.00 -8.97
C SER A 632 -5.66 -7.23 -8.58
N ARG A 633 -6.82 -7.90 -8.58
CA ARG A 633 -8.08 -7.31 -8.12
C ARG A 633 -7.98 -6.76 -6.69
N ASP A 634 -7.27 -7.46 -5.80
CA ASP A 634 -7.11 -7.01 -4.42
C ASP A 634 -6.22 -5.77 -4.32
N HIS A 635 -5.20 -5.62 -5.18
CA HIS A 635 -4.41 -4.37 -5.25
C HIS A 635 -5.30 -3.18 -5.59
N MET A 636 -6.14 -3.31 -6.63
CA MET A 636 -7.05 -2.26 -7.05
C MET A 636 -8.06 -1.89 -5.95
N ARG A 637 -8.56 -2.87 -5.19
CA ARG A 637 -9.52 -2.64 -4.09
C ARG A 637 -8.87 -1.97 -2.88
N VAL A 638 -7.65 -2.38 -2.51
CA VAL A 638 -6.91 -1.75 -1.41
C VAL A 638 -6.50 -0.33 -1.79
N TYR A 639 -6.03 -0.12 -3.03
CA TYR A 639 -5.71 1.20 -3.55
C TYR A 639 -6.92 2.14 -3.52
N ASP A 640 -8.09 1.69 -3.99
CA ASP A 640 -9.33 2.46 -3.96
C ASP A 640 -9.72 2.89 -2.54
N LEU A 641 -9.61 1.97 -1.57
CA LEU A 641 -9.90 2.27 -0.18
C LEU A 641 -8.96 3.35 0.37
N ILE A 642 -7.66 3.24 0.09
CA ILE A 642 -6.64 4.24 0.47
C ILE A 642 -6.95 5.59 -0.16
N PHE A 643 -7.23 5.59 -1.46
CA PHE A 643 -7.53 6.79 -2.23
C PHE A 643 -8.76 7.52 -1.68
N ARG A 644 -9.88 6.81 -1.51
CA ARG A 644 -11.14 7.37 -1.00
C ARG A 644 -11.00 7.92 0.42
N ARG A 645 -10.30 7.19 1.31
CA ARG A 645 -10.03 7.66 2.68
C ARG A 645 -9.20 8.95 2.68
N PHE A 646 -8.17 9.01 1.83
CA PHE A 646 -7.32 10.18 1.71
C PHE A 646 -8.10 11.41 1.21
N ILE A 647 -8.85 11.28 0.12
CA ILE A 647 -9.67 12.40 -0.43
C ILE A 647 -10.74 12.84 0.59
N ALA A 648 -11.40 11.90 1.27
CA ALA A 648 -12.35 12.21 2.33
C ALA A 648 -11.69 13.01 3.47
N SER A 649 -10.46 12.65 3.88
CA SER A 649 -9.72 13.38 4.92
C SER A 649 -9.41 14.84 4.57
N GLN A 650 -9.40 15.17 3.28
CA GLN A 650 -9.19 16.52 2.74
C GLN A 650 -10.51 17.20 2.34
N SER A 651 -11.67 16.63 2.71
CA SER A 651 -13.00 17.15 2.35
C SER A 651 -13.69 17.88 3.51
N ILE A 652 -14.67 18.74 3.25
CA ILE A 652 -15.51 19.36 4.30
C ILE A 652 -16.26 18.29 5.12
N PRO A 653 -16.57 18.58 6.41
CA PRO A 653 -17.43 17.73 7.23
C PRO A 653 -18.81 17.48 6.58
N ALA A 654 -19.41 16.35 6.91
CA ALA A 654 -20.79 16.05 6.51
C ALA A 654 -21.76 16.63 7.56
N LYS A 655 -22.92 17.11 7.14
CA LYS A 655 -24.01 17.46 8.06
C LYS A 655 -25.09 16.39 7.98
N VAL A 656 -25.39 15.79 9.13
CA VAL A 656 -26.39 14.74 9.22
C VAL A 656 -27.47 15.10 10.23
N ARG A 657 -28.64 14.51 10.07
CA ARG A 657 -29.65 14.49 11.13
C ARG A 657 -29.38 13.27 12.02
N ALA A 658 -28.77 13.51 13.16
CA ALA A 658 -28.62 12.51 14.20
C ALA A 658 -29.95 12.37 14.95
N CYS A 659 -30.38 11.13 15.17
CA CYS A 659 -31.55 10.81 15.97
C CYS A 659 -31.13 9.96 17.16
N VAL A 660 -31.67 10.27 18.33
CA VAL A 660 -31.71 9.34 19.45
C VAL A 660 -32.98 8.51 19.29
N ILE A 661 -32.82 7.28 18.82
CA ILE A 661 -33.92 6.34 18.65
C ILE A 661 -34.19 5.64 19.98
N GLY A 662 -35.41 5.74 20.47
CA GLY A 662 -35.90 5.04 21.65
C GLY A 662 -36.51 3.71 21.28
N PHE A 663 -36.16 2.68 22.06
CA PHE A 663 -36.71 1.34 21.94
C PHE A 663 -37.45 1.02 23.23
N GLU A 664 -38.77 0.88 23.15
CA GLU A 664 -39.57 0.32 24.23
C GLU A 664 -39.87 -1.14 23.89
N VAL A 665 -39.29 -2.05 24.67
CA VAL A 665 -39.45 -3.49 24.48
C VAL A 665 -40.43 -4.01 25.52
N LYS A 666 -41.51 -4.63 25.05
CA LYS A 666 -42.52 -5.28 25.87
C LYS A 666 -42.43 -6.79 25.73
N ASP A 667 -42.27 -7.50 26.85
CA ASP A 667 -42.29 -8.96 26.87
C ASP A 667 -43.74 -9.50 26.84
N SER A 668 -43.87 -10.82 26.72
CA SER A 668 -45.16 -11.52 26.71
C SER A 668 -45.95 -11.43 28.03
N LEU A 669 -45.30 -10.99 29.12
CA LEU A 669 -45.89 -10.80 30.44
C LEU A 669 -46.26 -9.33 30.71
N GLY A 670 -45.98 -8.43 29.74
CA GLY A 670 -46.25 -7.00 29.85
C GLY A 670 -45.17 -6.19 30.57
N THR A 671 -44.02 -6.78 30.90
CA THR A 671 -42.85 -6.05 31.41
C THR A 671 -42.32 -5.13 30.32
N ILE A 672 -42.03 -3.88 30.67
CA ILE A 672 -41.52 -2.88 29.73
C ILE A 672 -40.06 -2.55 30.09
N ALA A 673 -39.18 -2.60 29.10
CA ALA A 673 -37.80 -2.12 29.20
C ALA A 673 -37.54 -1.05 28.13
N ARG A 674 -36.69 -0.06 28.45
CA ARG A 674 -36.37 1.05 27.55
C ARG A 674 -34.87 1.17 27.34
N THR A 675 -34.45 1.42 26.11
CA THR A 675 -33.07 1.75 25.75
C THR A 675 -33.05 2.73 24.58
N THR A 676 -31.90 3.32 24.30
CA THR A 676 -31.72 4.28 23.20
C THR A 676 -30.49 3.95 22.37
N SER A 677 -30.52 4.29 21.08
CA SER A 677 -29.35 4.26 20.19
C SER A 677 -29.24 5.58 19.43
N LYS A 678 -28.01 6.06 19.22
CA LYS A 678 -27.75 7.20 18.36
C LYS A 678 -27.55 6.72 16.93
N GLU A 679 -28.37 7.22 16.02
CA GLU A 679 -28.40 6.78 14.62
C GLU A 679 -28.39 7.96 13.66
N ILE A 680 -27.97 7.72 12.41
CA ILE A 680 -28.05 8.71 11.34
C ILE A 680 -29.39 8.53 10.60
N CYS A 681 -30.32 9.45 10.76
CA CYS A 681 -31.63 9.38 10.09
C CYS A 681 -31.64 9.97 8.68
N ASP A 682 -30.78 10.97 8.44
CA ASP A 682 -30.76 11.70 7.18
C ASP A 682 -29.39 12.33 6.92
N ILE A 683 -29.04 12.51 5.65
CA ILE A 683 -27.83 13.24 5.24
C ILE A 683 -28.28 14.57 4.65
N ILE A 684 -27.97 15.66 5.34
CA ILE A 684 -28.34 17.02 4.94
C ILE A 684 -27.32 17.54 3.93
N GLU A 685 -26.04 17.42 4.26
CA GLU A 685 -24.92 17.74 3.38
C GLU A 685 -23.94 16.57 3.42
N LYS A 686 -23.63 15.98 2.25
CA LYS A 686 -22.78 14.79 2.18
C LYS A 686 -21.33 15.06 2.60
N GLY A 687 -20.78 16.22 2.27
CA GLY A 687 -19.37 16.55 2.53
C GLY A 687 -18.45 15.41 2.10
N PHE A 688 -17.58 14.95 3.01
CA PHE A 688 -16.68 13.83 2.75
C PHE A 688 -17.36 12.48 2.42
N MET A 689 -18.64 12.29 2.76
CA MET A 689 -19.39 11.06 2.44
C MET A 689 -19.59 10.86 0.94
N ASP A 690 -19.38 11.88 0.11
CA ASP A 690 -19.32 11.75 -1.35
C ASP A 690 -18.20 10.80 -1.81
N PHE A 691 -17.12 10.70 -1.03
CA PHE A 691 -15.99 9.84 -1.33
C PHE A 691 -15.97 8.58 -0.45
N TYR A 692 -16.52 8.68 0.76
CA TYR A 692 -16.34 7.68 1.82
C TYR A 692 -17.60 7.44 2.68
N SER A 693 -18.65 6.88 2.07
CA SER A 693 -19.95 6.65 2.73
C SER A 693 -20.13 5.26 3.37
N HIS A 694 -19.34 4.26 2.98
CA HIS A 694 -19.57 2.85 3.36
C HIS A 694 -19.49 2.55 4.87
N GLN A 695 -18.98 3.48 5.68
CA GLN A 695 -18.97 3.38 7.14
C GLN A 695 -20.28 3.85 7.79
N TYR A 696 -21.13 4.58 7.07
CA TYR A 696 -22.32 5.24 7.61
C TYR A 696 -23.57 4.62 7.00
N ARG A 697 -24.44 4.09 7.85
CA ARG A 697 -25.73 3.53 7.44
C ARG A 697 -26.84 4.45 7.91
N LEU A 698 -27.84 4.65 7.05
CA LEU A 698 -29.04 5.39 7.41
C LEU A 698 -30.00 4.49 8.18
N PHE A 699 -30.57 5.01 9.25
CA PHE A 699 -31.64 4.35 9.98
C PHE A 699 -32.90 4.28 9.11
N PRO A 700 -33.55 3.11 8.96
CA PRO A 700 -34.74 3.00 8.14
C PRO A 700 -35.93 3.74 8.78
N LYS A 701 -36.32 4.88 8.20
CA LYS A 701 -37.46 5.69 8.68
C LYS A 701 -38.79 4.91 8.73
N THR A 702 -38.91 3.84 7.95
CA THR A 702 -40.09 2.95 7.93
C THR A 702 -40.33 2.21 9.25
N LEU A 703 -39.34 2.16 10.14
CA LEU A 703 -39.45 1.51 11.45
C LEU A 703 -40.04 2.41 12.54
N ILE A 704 -39.98 3.73 12.35
CA ILE A 704 -40.39 4.72 13.36
C ILE A 704 -41.92 4.71 13.50
N GLY A 705 -42.41 4.76 14.75
CA GLY A 705 -43.82 4.79 15.11
C GLY A 705 -44.55 3.45 14.93
N ARG A 706 -43.82 2.34 14.79
CA ARG A 706 -44.38 1.00 14.62
C ARG A 706 -44.11 0.12 15.84
N ASP A 707 -45.12 -0.67 16.19
CA ASP A 707 -44.95 -1.86 17.02
C ASP A 707 -44.52 -3.02 16.14
N ILE A 708 -43.35 -3.58 16.44
CA ILE A 708 -42.81 -4.70 15.67
C ILE A 708 -42.66 -5.90 16.59
N GLU A 709 -43.36 -6.97 16.26
CA GLU A 709 -43.19 -8.25 16.92
C GLU A 709 -41.89 -8.91 16.44
N ILE A 710 -40.94 -9.09 17.35
CA ILE A 710 -39.64 -9.68 17.07
C ILE A 710 -39.51 -10.96 17.89
N MET A 711 -39.09 -12.04 17.22
CA MET A 711 -38.69 -13.25 17.93
C MET A 711 -37.34 -13.03 18.61
N VAL A 712 -37.29 -13.27 19.90
CA VAL A 712 -36.05 -13.25 20.68
C VAL A 712 -35.16 -14.37 20.19
N SER A 713 -34.14 -13.99 19.44
CA SER A 713 -33.03 -14.90 19.17
C SER A 713 -32.10 -14.87 20.39
N SER A 714 -31.98 -16.00 21.10
CA SER A 714 -30.77 -16.16 21.88
C SER A 714 -29.64 -16.42 20.90
N GLU A 715 -28.76 -15.46 20.77
CA GLU A 715 -27.43 -15.83 20.34
C GLU A 715 -26.68 -16.35 21.55
N ASN A 716 -25.97 -17.48 21.38
CA ASN A 716 -24.86 -17.82 22.25
C ASN A 716 -23.72 -16.80 22.05
N PHE A 717 -23.98 -15.50 22.23
CA PHE A 717 -22.94 -14.57 22.60
C PHE A 717 -22.76 -14.78 24.08
N ARG A 718 -21.83 -15.66 24.38
CA ARG A 718 -21.46 -15.85 25.75
C ARG A 718 -20.77 -14.50 26.16
N GLY A 719 -21.04 -13.86 27.29
CA GLY A 719 -20.15 -12.81 27.85
C GLY A 719 -19.67 -11.66 26.95
N GLU A 720 -18.38 -11.29 27.10
CA GLU A 720 -17.69 -10.24 26.34
C GLU A 720 -17.64 -10.49 24.82
N ARG A 721 -17.62 -9.41 24.02
CA ARG A 721 -17.47 -9.49 22.56
C ARG A 721 -16.12 -10.13 22.23
N LEU A 722 -16.13 -11.19 21.41
CA LEU A 722 -14.92 -11.76 20.84
C LEU A 722 -14.26 -10.78 19.88
N TYR A 723 -12.93 -10.77 19.89
CA TYR A 723 -12.13 -9.91 19.02
C TYR A 723 -12.06 -10.46 17.59
N THR A 724 -11.90 -9.55 16.65
CA THR A 724 -11.43 -9.81 15.28
C THR A 724 -9.93 -9.55 15.17
N PRO A 725 -9.25 -9.99 14.09
CA PRO A 725 -7.87 -9.59 13.83
C PRO A 725 -7.66 -8.07 13.83
N GLY A 726 -8.62 -7.29 13.32
CA GLY A 726 -8.57 -5.83 13.33
C GLY A 726 -8.67 -5.25 14.75
N ASP A 727 -9.51 -5.83 15.61
CA ASP A 727 -9.60 -5.41 17.02
C ASP A 727 -8.26 -5.57 17.73
N LEU A 728 -7.55 -6.68 17.49
CA LEU A 728 -6.22 -6.91 18.09
C LEU A 728 -5.20 -5.86 17.64
N ILE A 729 -5.18 -5.51 16.34
CA ILE A 729 -4.26 -4.47 15.82
C ILE A 729 -4.55 -3.11 16.47
N ARG A 730 -5.83 -2.75 16.58
CA ARG A 730 -6.25 -1.50 17.23
C ARG A 730 -5.84 -1.48 18.72
N MET A 731 -6.03 -2.58 19.43
CA MET A 731 -5.60 -2.71 20.82
C MET A 731 -4.07 -2.64 20.96
N MET A 732 -3.31 -3.30 20.08
CA MET A 732 -1.86 -3.20 20.05
C MET A 732 -1.38 -1.74 19.92
N LYS A 733 -1.99 -0.97 19.00
CA LYS A 733 -1.67 0.45 18.84
C LYS A 733 -2.06 1.27 20.06
N HIS A 734 -3.25 1.05 20.62
CA HIS A 734 -3.72 1.76 21.83
C HIS A 734 -2.82 1.50 23.04
N GLU A 735 -2.43 0.25 23.25
CA GLU A 735 -1.58 -0.15 24.36
C GLU A 735 -0.09 0.17 24.15
N GLY A 736 0.30 0.67 22.99
CA GLY A 736 1.69 0.98 22.67
C GLY A 736 2.58 -0.27 22.57
N ILE A 737 2.03 -1.40 22.12
CA ILE A 737 2.77 -2.65 21.94
C ILE A 737 2.87 -3.04 20.46
N GLY A 738 4.10 -3.33 20.00
CA GLY A 738 4.38 -3.59 18.59
C GLY A 738 4.39 -2.33 17.73
N ARG A 739 4.65 -2.50 16.43
CA ARG A 739 4.89 -1.43 15.45
C ARG A 739 4.20 -1.73 14.12
N PRO A 740 4.05 -0.73 13.23
CA PRO A 740 3.58 -0.94 11.85
C PRO A 740 4.20 -2.14 11.14
N SER A 741 5.49 -2.40 11.33
CA SER A 741 6.22 -3.54 10.75
C SER A 741 5.90 -4.90 11.40
N THR A 742 5.33 -4.93 12.61
CA THR A 742 5.14 -6.16 13.38
C THR A 742 3.67 -6.55 13.62
N TYR A 743 2.71 -5.63 13.53
CA TYR A 743 1.29 -5.90 13.79
C TYR A 743 0.74 -7.11 13.05
N ALA A 744 0.84 -7.12 11.71
CA ALA A 744 0.30 -8.21 10.89
C ALA A 744 1.00 -9.55 11.17
N LYS A 745 2.31 -9.52 11.39
CA LYS A 745 3.13 -10.72 11.66
C LYS A 745 2.79 -11.33 13.03
N ILE A 746 2.64 -10.52 14.07
CA ILE A 746 2.26 -10.97 15.41
C ILE A 746 0.88 -11.62 15.38
N VAL A 747 -0.09 -10.95 14.74
CA VAL A 747 -1.45 -11.48 14.58
C VAL A 747 -1.45 -12.79 13.77
N ASP A 748 -0.67 -12.91 12.69
CA ASP A 748 -0.58 -14.16 11.93
C ASP A 748 0.02 -15.32 12.76
N ILE A 749 1.07 -15.06 13.54
CA ILE A 749 1.72 -16.07 14.38
C ILE A 749 0.73 -16.64 15.40
N ILE A 750 0.00 -15.79 16.12
CA ILE A 750 -0.97 -16.25 17.13
C ILE A 750 -2.14 -16.97 16.47
N LEU A 751 -2.60 -16.52 15.29
CA LEU A 751 -3.71 -17.12 14.56
C LEU A 751 -3.38 -18.52 14.06
N ARG A 752 -2.17 -18.74 13.55
CA ARG A 752 -1.76 -20.06 13.03
C ARG A 752 -1.53 -21.09 14.13
N ARG A 753 -1.13 -20.65 15.33
CA ARG A 753 -0.64 -21.55 16.39
C ARG A 753 -1.63 -21.78 17.53
N TYR A 754 -2.37 -20.76 17.93
CA TYR A 754 -3.06 -20.75 19.23
C TYR A 754 -4.55 -20.44 19.17
N ILE A 755 -5.03 -19.95 18.03
CA ILE A 755 -6.39 -19.43 17.89
C ILE A 755 -7.10 -20.21 16.80
N VAL A 756 -8.36 -20.55 17.05
CA VAL A 756 -9.25 -21.11 16.05
C VAL A 756 -10.26 -20.03 15.69
N ARG A 757 -10.49 -19.84 14.38
CA ARG A 757 -11.58 -18.99 13.92
C ARG A 757 -12.89 -19.73 14.16
N SER A 758 -13.87 -19.05 14.74
CA SER A 758 -15.19 -19.67 14.96
C SER A 758 -15.80 -20.11 13.62
N PHE A 759 -16.02 -21.42 13.44
CA PHE A 759 -16.66 -21.99 12.25
C PHE A 759 -18.17 -21.69 12.20
N PHE A 760 -18.79 -21.40 13.35
CA PHE A 760 -20.24 -21.28 13.48
C PHE A 760 -20.81 -19.97 12.95
N LYS A 761 -19.98 -18.98 12.60
CA LYS A 761 -20.43 -17.71 12.02
C LYS A 761 -19.41 -17.24 11.00
N ARG A 762 -19.85 -16.79 9.82
CA ARG A 762 -19.03 -16.12 8.78
C ARG A 762 -18.39 -14.80 9.24
N THR A 763 -18.24 -14.56 10.55
CA THR A 763 -17.85 -13.29 11.18
C THR A 763 -16.35 -13.18 11.45
N GLY A 764 -15.58 -14.28 11.39
CA GLY A 764 -14.12 -14.23 11.56
C GLY A 764 -13.65 -13.90 12.99
N LEU A 765 -14.51 -14.12 13.99
CA LEU A 765 -14.21 -13.91 15.41
C LEU A 765 -13.19 -14.93 15.94
N LEU A 766 -12.36 -14.49 16.88
CA LEU A 766 -11.21 -15.23 17.40
C LEU A 766 -11.55 -15.95 18.71
N ILE A 767 -11.25 -17.25 18.78
CA ILE A 767 -11.41 -18.08 19.97
C ILE A 767 -10.11 -18.80 20.27
N SER A 768 -9.62 -18.72 21.50
CA SER A 768 -8.41 -19.47 21.89
C SER A 768 -8.67 -20.98 21.89
N ASN A 769 -7.74 -21.77 21.35
CA ASN A 769 -7.76 -23.23 21.48
C ASN A 769 -7.23 -23.67 22.87
N LYS A 770 -7.18 -25.00 23.15
CA LYS A 770 -6.68 -25.54 24.44
C LYS A 770 -5.20 -25.19 24.65
N TYR A 771 -4.39 -25.28 23.61
CA TYR A 771 -2.96 -24.97 23.66
C TYR A 771 -2.70 -23.51 23.96
N GLY A 772 -3.36 -22.57 23.26
CA GLY A 772 -3.23 -21.13 23.49
C GLY A 772 -3.55 -20.72 24.93
N ARG A 773 -4.56 -21.36 25.54
CA ARG A 773 -4.86 -21.14 26.97
C ARG A 773 -3.72 -21.62 27.87
N ARG A 774 -3.23 -22.85 27.69
CA ARG A 774 -2.14 -23.40 28.51
C ARG A 774 -0.85 -22.60 28.35
N VAL A 775 -0.49 -22.22 27.12
CA VAL A 775 0.67 -21.36 26.83
C VAL A 775 0.55 -20.03 27.57
N TYR A 776 -0.60 -19.36 27.46
CA TYR A 776 -0.83 -18.10 28.15
C TYR A 776 -0.81 -18.25 29.67
N ASP A 777 -1.48 -19.27 30.23
CA ASP A 777 -1.55 -19.49 31.67
C ASP A 777 -0.17 -19.79 32.26
N TYR A 778 0.64 -20.62 31.58
CA TYR A 778 2.02 -20.90 32.00
C TYR A 778 2.89 -19.64 31.96
N LEU A 779 2.92 -18.92 30.83
CA LEU A 779 3.75 -17.72 30.67
C LEU A 779 3.32 -16.59 31.61
N SER A 780 2.02 -16.37 31.78
CA SER A 780 1.49 -15.32 32.66
C SER A 780 1.68 -15.64 34.14
N LYS A 781 1.81 -16.90 34.52
CA LYS A 781 2.08 -17.31 35.90
C LYS A 781 3.58 -17.31 36.23
N GLU A 782 4.39 -17.95 35.40
CA GLU A 782 5.81 -18.20 35.70
C GLU A 782 6.72 -17.05 35.20
N TYR A 783 6.31 -16.33 34.15
CA TYR A 783 7.15 -15.33 33.47
C TYR A 783 6.45 -13.98 33.26
N SER A 784 5.43 -13.66 34.07
CA SER A 784 4.63 -12.41 33.98
C SER A 784 5.46 -11.14 33.79
N PRO A 785 6.57 -10.92 34.55
CA PRO A 785 7.38 -9.71 34.41
C PRO A 785 8.01 -9.54 33.02
N LEU A 786 8.27 -10.64 32.31
CA LEU A 786 8.89 -10.64 30.97
C LEU A 786 7.86 -10.44 29.84
N VAL A 787 6.59 -10.76 30.09
CA VAL A 787 5.56 -10.86 29.04
C VAL A 787 4.34 -9.98 29.28
N ASN A 788 4.34 -9.12 30.30
CA ASN A 788 3.23 -8.19 30.54
C ASN A 788 3.29 -6.96 29.60
N ILE A 789 2.15 -6.27 29.49
CA ILE A 789 1.97 -5.11 28.60
C ILE A 789 2.91 -3.96 28.99
N ASP A 790 3.06 -3.66 30.28
CA ASP A 790 3.86 -2.51 30.74
C ASP A 790 5.35 -2.70 30.46
N ARG A 791 5.90 -3.90 30.69
CA ARG A 791 7.27 -4.26 30.29
C ARG A 791 7.42 -4.14 28.78
N THR A 792 6.44 -4.64 28.04
CA THR A 792 6.42 -4.59 26.57
C THR A 792 6.53 -3.15 26.09
N ARG A 793 5.70 -2.26 26.61
CA ARG A 793 5.68 -0.83 26.26
C ARG A 793 7.00 -0.13 26.61
N ARG A 794 7.47 -0.28 27.85
CA ARG A 794 8.73 0.36 28.32
C ARG A 794 9.93 -0.01 27.48
N LEU A 795 10.00 -1.25 27.00
CA LEU A 795 11.11 -1.69 26.18
C LEU A 795 11.05 -1.12 24.75
N GLU A 796 9.84 -0.98 24.17
CA GLU A 796 9.67 -0.25 22.91
C GLU A 796 10.09 1.21 23.04
N GLU A 797 9.72 1.87 24.15
CA GLU A 797 10.12 3.26 24.45
C GLU A 797 11.64 3.39 24.56
N LYS A 798 12.33 2.43 25.20
CA LYS A 798 13.80 2.40 25.26
C LYS A 798 14.42 2.27 23.86
N MET A 799 13.85 1.42 23.00
CA MET A 799 14.31 1.33 21.61
C MET A 799 14.10 2.63 20.83
N ASP A 800 13.00 3.36 21.07
CA ASP A 800 12.77 4.70 20.50
C ASP A 800 13.79 5.73 21.01
N GLN A 801 14.16 5.65 22.28
CA GLN A 801 15.19 6.51 22.86
C GLN A 801 16.57 6.22 22.25
N ILE A 802 16.91 4.95 22.02
CA ILE A 802 18.13 4.57 21.30
C ILE A 802 18.10 5.14 19.88
N GLU A 803 16.97 5.01 19.17
CA GLU A 803 16.81 5.54 17.82
C GLU A 803 17.05 7.06 17.75
N LYS A 804 16.58 7.80 18.77
CA LYS A 804 16.80 9.25 18.91
C LYS A 804 18.19 9.62 19.45
N GLY A 805 19.01 8.65 19.83
CA GLY A 805 20.32 8.86 20.44
C GLY A 805 20.28 9.35 21.90
N SER A 806 19.14 9.20 22.59
CA SER A 806 18.94 9.65 23.97
C SER A 806 19.12 8.54 25.02
N SER A 807 19.41 7.31 24.61
CA SER A 807 19.70 6.16 25.50
C SER A 807 20.82 5.31 24.90
N ASP A 808 21.70 4.77 25.75
CA ASP A 808 22.76 3.85 25.32
C ASP A 808 22.21 2.44 25.11
N TYR A 809 22.48 1.88 23.93
CA TYR A 809 22.04 0.54 23.57
C TYR A 809 22.73 -0.54 24.39
N ILE A 810 23.96 -0.32 24.87
CA ILE A 810 24.70 -1.27 25.71
C ILE A 810 24.03 -1.42 27.08
N GLU A 811 23.60 -0.31 27.68
CA GLU A 811 22.85 -0.34 28.95
C GLU A 811 21.56 -1.14 28.85
N VAL A 812 20.82 -0.97 27.75
CA VAL A 812 19.58 -1.73 27.50
C VAL A 812 19.87 -3.22 27.31
N LEU A 813 20.95 -3.59 26.61
CA LEU A 813 21.36 -4.99 26.47
C LEU A 813 21.80 -5.59 27.82
N ASN A 814 22.51 -4.82 28.65
CA ASN A 814 22.89 -5.21 30.01
C ASN A 814 21.67 -5.50 30.89
N GLU A 815 20.68 -4.63 30.85
CA GLU A 815 19.42 -4.84 31.58
C GLU A 815 18.73 -6.13 31.12
N LEU A 816 18.63 -6.34 29.80
CA LEU A 816 18.01 -7.56 29.25
C LEU A 816 18.77 -8.82 29.66
N TYR A 817 20.09 -8.80 29.58
CA TYR A 817 20.93 -9.93 29.95
C TYR A 817 20.82 -10.26 31.45
N ASN A 818 20.90 -9.25 32.32
CA ASN A 818 20.75 -9.41 33.77
C ASN A 818 19.35 -9.86 34.16
N GLU A 819 18.32 -9.40 33.45
CA GLU A 819 16.94 -9.87 33.64
C GLU A 819 16.86 -11.38 33.38
N LEU A 820 17.39 -11.86 32.25
CA LEU A 820 17.43 -13.29 31.93
C LEU A 820 18.18 -14.11 32.99
N LYS A 821 19.30 -13.60 33.53
CA LYS A 821 20.02 -14.23 34.66
C LYS A 821 19.13 -14.33 35.91
N SER A 822 18.42 -13.26 36.26
CA SER A 822 17.61 -13.23 37.49
C SER A 822 16.45 -14.24 37.46
N TYR A 823 15.89 -14.54 36.28
CA TYR A 823 14.90 -15.62 36.09
C TYR A 823 15.50 -17.01 35.89
N ARG A 824 16.83 -17.18 36.05
CA ARG A 824 17.56 -18.45 35.81
C ARG A 824 17.27 -19.03 34.42
N LEU A 825 17.07 -18.14 33.45
CA LEU A 825 16.79 -18.52 32.05
C LEU A 825 18.08 -18.76 31.26
N ILE A 826 19.18 -18.20 31.74
CA ILE A 826 20.54 -18.41 31.26
C ILE A 826 21.42 -18.73 32.47
N GLU A 827 22.47 -19.52 32.26
CA GLU A 827 23.40 -19.87 33.33
C GLU A 827 24.06 -18.60 33.90
N GLY A 828 24.05 -18.48 35.23
CA GLY A 828 24.92 -17.55 35.93
C GLY A 828 26.38 -17.96 35.76
N GLU A 829 27.29 -17.07 36.13
CA GLU A 829 28.66 -17.49 36.41
C GLU A 829 28.69 -18.47 37.59
#